data_AF-A0AAD9APJ8-F1
#
_entry.id   AF-A0AAD9APJ8-F1
#
_cell.length_a   1.000
_cell.length_b   1.000
_cell.length_c   1.000
_cell.angle_alpha   90.00
_cell.angle_beta   90.00
_cell.angle_gamma   90.00
#
_symmetry.space_group_name_H-M   'P 1'
#
loop_
_entity.id
_entity.type
_entity.pdbx_description
1 polymer ?
#
loop_
_entity_poly.entity_id
_entity_poly.type
_entity_poly.pdbx_seq_one_letter_code
_entity_poly.pdbx_strand_id
1 'polypeptide(L)'
;MAATKPVRSPSPRLEKHANGANGANGVNGANGKTPVRRDKSYKSDGVDDNDVFLLPVSDYQIMILLTVLAAAVRLFRIYQPTSVVFDEVHFGGFASKYIKGKFFMDVHPPLAKMLIALTGWLAGFNGDFDFKEIGKDYLEPGVPYVAMRMFPAVCGILLAPLMFLTLKTTGCRTTTAILGSGLIIFENGLLTQARLILLDSPLMVATAFTALAFQSFTNQHEQGPEKAFQLSWWFWLAMTGLGLGVTFSIKWVGLFTIAWVGSLTLVQLWVLLGDTKNVTPRIWAKHFMSRAFCLIIIPWGFYMAMFAIHFLCLVNPGDGDGFMSSEFQSTLNSKGMQDVAADVAFGSRVSIRHVNTQGGYLHSHPLMYPTGSKQQQITLYPHKDENNVWLLENQTQPLGVNGEQINGTLAWDSLPQPVHIKDGDVIRLYHLPTFRRLHSHDVRPPVTEADWQNEVSAYGYEGFEGDANDLFKIEIVKKQSLTPASKERVRTIETKFRLVHIMTGCVLFSHKVKLPDWASEQQEVTCARGGTLPNSLWYVEYNEHPQLVGDNVEKVNYRHPGFFGKFWELQKVMWKTNAGLVESHAWDSRPPSWPVLKRGINFWGRDHRQIYLMGNPIVWWSSTLAIVVYVLFKGVATLRWQRSCNDYSNVTFKRFDYEVGTAVLGWAFHYFPFYLMERQLFLHHYFPALYFGVMALCSVFDFATARVSFAGIRNNPIINRASAVAFLAFTIAVFMLFSPLAYGNPWTKAECNRVKLFSSWDFDCNTFYDNYSQYTELLTRTSAAAAPTPAKSEAPAAPAGGQVGQIPVGEAPKEQPAAAEMSEAPAQKVLSREERVEYRDQDGNLLDEEQVKALEGKVEFKTKYETRTRVVDASGNEVQMPEGGWPQELGQDQGDSVAPPHPDVQGVDQETKSKSTEKAEDSVVPPAAESVKGAKEAEQKKAKPASEGGKEATAQEEL
;
A
#
# COMPACT_ATOMS: atom_id res chain seq x y z
N MET A 1 -55.15 30.58 28.22
CA MET A 1 -56.11 30.00 29.18
C MET A 1 -55.79 28.53 29.38
N ALA A 2 -55.89 28.07 30.63
CA ALA A 2 -55.57 26.77 31.26
C ALA A 2 -55.56 25.51 30.36
N ALA A 3 -54.49 24.71 30.32
CA ALA A 3 -53.97 23.72 31.29
C ALA A 3 -54.75 22.39 31.35
N THR A 4 -54.08 21.26 31.08
CA THR A 4 -54.21 19.98 31.81
C THR A 4 -53.11 18.99 31.40
N LYS A 5 -52.36 18.50 32.40
CA LYS A 5 -51.49 17.30 32.35
C LYS A 5 -52.33 16.04 32.61
N PRO A 6 -51.87 14.85 32.19
CA PRO A 6 -52.21 13.62 32.89
C PRO A 6 -51.00 12.95 33.56
N VAL A 7 -51.30 12.41 34.74
CA VAL A 7 -50.44 11.76 35.73
C VAL A 7 -50.19 10.29 35.35
N ARG A 8 -48.97 9.81 35.63
CA ARG A 8 -48.54 8.40 35.48
C ARG A 8 -48.79 7.66 36.80
N SER A 9 -49.55 6.57 36.77
CA SER A 9 -49.76 5.67 37.92
C SER A 9 -48.71 4.55 37.96
N PRO A 10 -48.29 4.08 39.17
CA PRO A 10 -47.33 2.99 39.34
C PRO A 10 -48.04 1.63 39.48
N SER A 11 -47.40 0.54 39.05
CA SER A 11 -47.86 -0.84 39.27
C SER A 11 -46.95 -1.59 40.26
N PRO A 12 -47.47 -2.54 41.05
CA PRO A 12 -47.00 -2.80 42.40
C PRO A 12 -46.00 -3.97 42.55
N ARG A 13 -45.22 -3.90 43.64
CA ARG A 13 -44.46 -5.02 44.24
C ARG A 13 -45.42 -5.98 44.96
N LEU A 14 -45.13 -7.28 44.92
CA LEU A 14 -45.69 -8.28 45.84
C LEU A 14 -44.58 -9.23 46.32
N GLU A 15 -44.29 -9.15 47.62
CA GLU A 15 -43.62 -10.19 48.42
C GLU A 15 -44.69 -11.05 49.13
N LYS A 16 -44.41 -12.34 49.36
CA LYS A 16 -44.39 -13.04 50.69
C LYS A 16 -44.79 -14.52 50.65
N HIS A 17 -43.87 -15.34 51.20
CA HIS A 17 -43.98 -16.43 52.20
C HIS A 17 -45.09 -17.51 52.20
N ALA A 18 -44.62 -18.77 52.03
CA ALA A 18 -44.72 -19.99 52.87
C ALA A 18 -45.83 -20.19 53.93
N ASN A 19 -46.55 -21.35 53.86
CA ASN A 19 -46.49 -22.52 54.79
C ASN A 19 -47.78 -23.39 54.75
N GLY A 20 -47.63 -24.72 54.93
CA GLY A 20 -48.47 -25.49 55.88
C GLY A 20 -49.56 -26.48 55.38
N ALA A 21 -49.16 -27.74 55.18
CA ALA A 21 -49.75 -29.04 55.57
C ALA A 21 -51.28 -29.38 55.66
N ASN A 22 -51.54 -30.67 55.30
CA ASN A 22 -52.57 -31.65 55.73
C ASN A 22 -53.89 -31.84 54.95
N GLY A 23 -54.17 -33.11 54.59
CA GLY A 23 -55.53 -33.66 54.50
C GLY A 23 -55.80 -34.65 53.35
N ALA A 24 -56.19 -35.88 53.68
CA ALA A 24 -56.31 -37.05 52.79
C ALA A 24 -57.60 -37.16 51.93
N ASN A 25 -57.51 -38.09 50.95
CA ASN A 25 -58.55 -38.92 50.31
C ASN A 25 -59.50 -38.34 49.25
N GLY A 26 -59.53 -39.02 48.08
CA GLY A 26 -60.67 -39.02 47.16
C GLY A 26 -60.30 -39.26 45.70
N VAL A 27 -60.37 -40.51 45.26
CA VAL A 27 -60.29 -40.93 43.85
C VAL A 27 -61.56 -40.50 43.11
N ASN A 28 -61.42 -39.78 41.98
CA ASN A 28 -62.12 -40.04 40.71
C ASN A 28 -61.71 -39.06 39.62
N GLY A 29 -61.52 -39.58 38.42
CA GLY A 29 -60.84 -38.90 37.31
C GLY A 29 -61.68 -37.89 36.54
N ALA A 30 -60.96 -37.00 35.86
CA ALA A 30 -61.28 -36.53 34.51
C ALA A 30 -60.05 -35.76 33.99
N ASN A 31 -59.55 -36.18 32.83
CA ASN A 31 -58.49 -35.52 32.09
C ASN A 31 -58.87 -34.07 31.77
N GLY A 32 -58.18 -33.12 32.41
CA GLY A 32 -58.20 -31.71 32.05
C GLY A 32 -56.77 -31.19 31.98
N LYS A 33 -55.96 -31.69 31.03
CA LYS A 33 -54.68 -31.05 30.70
C LYS A 33 -55.00 -29.68 30.13
N THR A 34 -54.82 -28.64 30.93
CA THR A 34 -54.74 -27.26 30.46
C THR A 34 -53.69 -27.25 29.34
N PRO A 35 -54.00 -26.79 28.12
CA PRO A 35 -53.05 -26.81 27.04
C PRO A 35 -51.94 -25.82 27.38
N VAL A 36 -50.73 -26.33 27.64
CA VAL A 36 -49.51 -25.52 27.65
C VAL A 36 -49.39 -24.92 26.25
N ARG A 37 -49.73 -23.64 26.12
CA ARG A 37 -49.48 -22.86 24.92
C ARG A 37 -47.97 -22.91 24.69
N ARG A 38 -47.51 -23.73 23.74
CA ARG A 38 -46.11 -23.71 23.31
C ARG A 38 -45.90 -22.39 22.59
N ASP A 39 -45.12 -21.50 23.19
CA ASP A 39 -44.75 -20.23 22.57
C ASP A 39 -44.03 -20.51 21.26
N LYS A 40 -44.56 -19.94 20.17
CA LYS A 40 -43.94 -19.98 18.84
C LYS A 40 -42.74 -19.04 18.86
N SER A 41 -41.55 -19.54 19.18
CA SER A 41 -40.34 -18.72 19.26
C SER A 41 -39.14 -19.44 18.67
N TYR A 42 -38.37 -18.71 17.86
CA TYR A 42 -37.03 -19.10 17.38
C TYR A 42 -35.92 -18.44 18.21
N LYS A 43 -36.21 -18.05 19.47
CA LYS A 43 -35.20 -17.57 20.42
C LYS A 43 -34.15 -18.66 20.67
N SER A 44 -32.89 -18.26 20.69
CA SER A 44 -31.78 -19.20 20.89
C SER A 44 -31.59 -19.53 22.39
N ASP A 45 -31.21 -20.78 22.70
CA ASP A 45 -31.12 -21.27 24.09
C ASP A 45 -30.00 -20.56 24.88
N GLY A 46 -30.28 -20.10 26.10
CA GLY A 46 -29.25 -19.51 26.99
C GLY A 46 -28.71 -18.16 26.55
N VAL A 47 -29.50 -17.36 25.84
CA VAL A 47 -29.14 -15.98 25.46
C VAL A 47 -29.83 -14.98 26.38
N ASP A 48 -29.01 -14.14 26.99
CA ASP A 48 -29.43 -12.99 27.79
C ASP A 48 -29.47 -11.71 26.93
N ASP A 49 -30.40 -10.80 27.24
CA ASP A 49 -30.51 -9.50 26.56
C ASP A 49 -29.42 -8.58 27.10
N ASN A 50 -28.28 -8.55 26.42
CA ASN A 50 -27.11 -7.74 26.75
C ASN A 50 -27.02 -6.53 25.81
N ASP A 51 -28.15 -5.91 25.50
CA ASP A 51 -28.18 -4.69 24.69
C ASP A 51 -27.27 -3.64 25.35
N VAL A 52 -26.36 -3.06 24.56
CA VAL A 52 -25.43 -2.04 25.03
C VAL A 52 -26.18 -0.91 25.72
N PHE A 53 -27.35 -0.53 25.20
CA PHE A 53 -28.15 0.56 25.75
C PHE A 53 -28.76 0.28 27.12
N LEU A 54 -28.83 -0.99 27.53
CA LEU A 54 -29.45 -1.44 28.77
C LEU A 54 -28.43 -1.86 29.84
N LEU A 55 -27.14 -1.62 29.60
CA LEU A 55 -26.08 -1.93 30.57
C LEU A 55 -26.26 -1.12 31.88
N PRO A 56 -25.85 -1.68 33.02
CA PRO A 56 -25.90 -0.95 34.29
C PRO A 56 -24.96 0.26 34.27
N VAL A 57 -25.32 1.32 34.99
CA VAL A 57 -24.51 2.57 35.08
C VAL A 57 -23.07 2.31 35.50
N SER A 58 -22.83 1.30 36.35
CA SER A 58 -21.49 0.89 36.75
C SER A 58 -20.60 0.45 35.58
N ASP A 59 -21.16 -0.24 34.58
CA ASP A 59 -20.40 -0.69 33.42
C ASP A 59 -19.99 0.51 32.55
N TYR A 60 -20.86 1.51 32.39
CA TYR A 60 -20.51 2.75 31.70
C TYR A 60 -19.43 3.56 32.43
N GLN A 61 -19.49 3.64 33.77
CA GLN A 61 -18.45 4.30 34.57
C GLN A 61 -17.09 3.62 34.40
N ILE A 62 -17.07 2.28 34.41
CA ILE A 62 -15.86 1.49 34.18
C ILE A 62 -15.32 1.71 32.76
N MET A 63 -16.20 1.69 31.76
CA MET A 63 -15.83 1.94 30.37
C MET A 63 -15.19 3.34 30.20
N ILE A 64 -15.77 4.37 30.82
CA ILE A 64 -15.20 5.73 30.80
C ILE A 64 -13.82 5.75 31.47
N LEU A 65 -13.67 5.11 32.64
CA LEU A 65 -12.37 5.02 33.32
C LEU A 65 -11.32 4.33 32.45
N LEU A 66 -11.67 3.22 31.79
CA LEU A 66 -10.79 2.53 30.85
C LEU A 66 -10.45 3.39 29.63
N THR A 67 -11.39 4.21 29.16
CA THR A 67 -11.15 5.15 28.05
C THR A 67 -10.17 6.25 28.46
N VAL A 68 -10.29 6.79 29.68
CA VAL A 68 -9.34 7.77 30.23
C VAL A 68 -7.95 7.13 30.40
N LEU A 69 -7.88 5.89 30.89
CA LEU A 69 -6.62 5.15 30.98
C LEU A 69 -6.00 4.91 29.60
N ALA A 70 -6.81 4.52 28.62
CA ALA A 70 -6.36 4.37 27.23
C ALA A 70 -5.82 5.69 26.67
N ALA A 71 -6.49 6.82 26.95
CA ALA A 71 -6.01 8.14 26.56
C ALA A 71 -4.66 8.48 27.20
N ALA A 72 -4.50 8.23 28.50
CA ALA A 72 -3.24 8.46 29.18
C ALA A 72 -2.09 7.64 28.55
N VAL A 73 -2.33 6.36 28.24
CA VAL A 73 -1.32 5.48 27.62
C VAL A 73 -1.03 5.89 26.18
N ARG A 74 -2.05 6.11 25.34
CA ARG A 74 -1.85 6.37 23.90
C ARG A 74 -1.33 7.79 23.61
N LEU A 75 -1.67 8.79 24.43
CA LEU A 75 -1.25 10.18 24.24
C LEU A 75 0.08 10.52 24.94
N PHE A 76 0.61 9.60 25.74
CA PHE A 76 1.88 9.82 26.43
C PHE A 76 2.99 10.16 25.43
N ARG A 77 3.51 11.40 25.56
CA ARG A 77 4.56 11.97 24.71
C ARG A 77 4.27 11.86 23.20
N ILE A 78 3.03 12.08 22.77
CA ILE A 78 2.66 11.98 21.35
C ILE A 78 3.47 12.93 20.43
N TYR A 79 3.98 14.03 20.96
CA TYR A 79 4.90 14.94 20.25
C TYR A 79 6.29 14.33 19.96
N GLN A 80 6.66 13.23 20.61
CA GLN A 80 7.93 12.57 20.38
C GLN A 80 7.70 11.33 19.49
N PRO A 81 8.50 11.08 18.44
CA PRO A 81 9.67 11.84 17.97
C PRO A 81 9.25 13.05 17.12
N THR A 82 10.09 14.09 17.06
CA THR A 82 9.81 15.31 16.30
C THR A 82 10.09 15.18 14.80
N SER A 83 10.39 13.96 14.34
CA SER A 83 10.74 13.67 12.96
C SER A 83 9.81 12.63 12.33
N VAL A 84 9.88 12.55 11.00
CA VAL A 84 9.16 11.55 10.18
C VAL A 84 9.57 10.12 10.57
N VAL A 85 8.59 9.24 10.67
CA VAL A 85 8.75 7.81 11.01
C VAL A 85 8.35 6.93 9.80
N PHE A 86 8.72 5.65 9.82
CA PHE A 86 8.27 4.65 8.85
C PHE A 86 6.78 4.77 8.53
N ASP A 87 6.45 4.68 7.24
CA ASP A 87 5.13 4.89 6.64
C ASP A 87 4.46 6.27 6.85
N GLU A 88 4.90 7.10 7.80
CA GLU A 88 4.51 8.54 7.81
C GLU A 88 4.99 9.25 6.53
N VAL A 89 6.07 8.76 5.94
CA VAL A 89 6.58 9.19 4.63
C VAL A 89 5.49 9.13 3.55
N HIS A 90 4.70 8.05 3.56
CA HIS A 90 3.63 7.79 2.61
C HIS A 90 2.37 8.57 2.98
N PHE A 91 1.84 8.37 4.20
CA PHE A 91 0.54 8.91 4.59
C PHE A 91 0.56 10.42 4.86
N GLY A 92 1.67 10.95 5.38
CA GLY A 92 1.92 12.39 5.45
C GLY A 92 2.01 12.99 4.05
N GLY A 93 2.76 12.34 3.15
CA GLY A 93 2.84 12.73 1.74
C GLY A 93 1.47 12.77 1.06
N PHE A 94 0.62 11.75 1.27
CA PHE A 94 -0.74 11.73 0.74
C PHE A 94 -1.61 12.84 1.34
N ALA A 95 -1.45 13.15 2.63
CA ALA A 95 -2.16 14.27 3.25
C ALA A 95 -1.81 15.61 2.56
N SER A 96 -0.52 15.86 2.28
CA SER A 96 -0.08 17.02 1.50
C SER A 96 -0.71 17.04 0.10
N LYS A 97 -0.80 15.88 -0.58
CA LYS A 97 -1.41 15.78 -1.91
C LYS A 97 -2.91 16.08 -1.89
N TYR A 98 -3.66 15.63 -0.89
CA TYR A 98 -5.07 16.00 -0.71
C TYR A 98 -5.26 17.50 -0.47
N ILE A 99 -4.44 18.11 0.39
CA ILE A 99 -4.54 19.54 0.70
C ILE A 99 -4.23 20.39 -0.55
N LYS A 100 -3.26 19.98 -1.35
CA LYS A 100 -2.90 20.62 -2.63
C LYS A 100 -3.85 20.26 -3.79
N GLY A 101 -4.80 19.36 -3.56
CA GLY A 101 -5.69 18.81 -4.57
C GLY A 101 -4.96 18.07 -5.71
N LYS A 102 -3.72 17.60 -5.49
CA LYS A 102 -2.92 16.90 -6.49
C LYS A 102 -3.27 15.42 -6.54
N PHE A 103 -3.68 14.94 -7.71
CA PHE A 103 -4.01 13.55 -7.93
C PHE A 103 -2.80 12.63 -7.69
N PHE A 104 -3.06 11.52 -7.01
CA PHE A 104 -2.09 10.48 -6.76
C PHE A 104 -2.76 9.12 -6.81
N MET A 105 -1.97 8.09 -7.07
CA MET A 105 -2.43 6.71 -7.10
C MET A 105 -1.83 5.99 -5.89
N ASP A 106 -2.68 5.25 -5.17
CA ASP A 106 -2.28 4.42 -4.04
C ASP A 106 -3.10 3.13 -4.05
N VAL A 107 -2.54 2.06 -3.49
CA VAL A 107 -3.17 0.74 -3.43
C VAL A 107 -4.31 0.66 -2.42
N HIS A 108 -4.38 1.60 -1.47
CA HIS A 108 -5.41 1.60 -0.45
C HIS A 108 -6.58 2.53 -0.79
N PRO A 109 -7.82 2.16 -0.41
CA PRO A 109 -8.96 3.06 -0.44
C PRO A 109 -8.74 4.39 0.33
N PRO A 110 -9.51 5.45 0.01
CA PRO A 110 -9.11 6.81 0.36
C PRO A 110 -9.48 7.26 1.79
N LEU A 111 -10.40 6.59 2.50
CA LEU A 111 -11.02 7.16 3.71
C LEU A 111 -10.01 7.60 4.78
N ALA A 112 -9.12 6.69 5.20
CA ALA A 112 -8.17 7.02 6.26
C ALA A 112 -7.23 8.16 5.87
N LYS A 113 -6.79 8.19 4.61
CA LYS A 113 -5.91 9.24 4.10
C LYS A 113 -6.63 10.59 4.04
N MET A 114 -7.89 10.61 3.62
CA MET A 114 -8.72 11.82 3.65
C MET A 114 -8.95 12.33 5.07
N LEU A 115 -9.15 11.44 6.05
CA LEU A 115 -9.31 11.84 7.46
C LEU A 115 -8.01 12.38 8.06
N ILE A 116 -6.86 11.77 7.74
CA ILE A 116 -5.55 12.31 8.12
C ILE A 116 -5.34 13.70 7.50
N ALA A 117 -5.62 13.85 6.20
CA ALA A 117 -5.56 15.14 5.51
C ALA A 117 -6.47 16.19 6.15
N LEU A 118 -7.71 15.82 6.48
CA LEU A 118 -8.68 16.68 7.16
C LEU A 118 -8.13 17.15 8.52
N THR A 119 -7.51 16.26 9.30
CA THR A 119 -6.94 16.64 10.60
C THR A 119 -5.74 17.56 10.49
N GLY A 120 -4.87 17.33 9.48
CA GLY A 120 -3.78 18.25 9.17
C GLY A 120 -4.30 19.62 8.74
N TRP A 121 -5.28 19.66 7.84
CA TRP A 121 -5.89 20.90 7.35
C TRP A 121 -6.57 21.70 8.46
N LEU A 122 -7.35 21.04 9.33
CA LEU A 122 -7.98 21.68 10.49
C LEU A 122 -6.94 22.24 11.50
N ALA A 123 -5.74 21.65 11.54
CA ALA A 123 -4.63 22.10 12.37
C ALA A 123 -3.75 23.17 11.69
N GLY A 124 -4.12 23.64 10.50
CA GLY A 124 -3.40 24.69 9.77
C GLY A 124 -2.29 24.19 8.84
N PHE A 125 -2.23 22.90 8.54
CA PHE A 125 -1.27 22.38 7.55
C PHE A 125 -1.65 22.84 6.13
N ASN A 126 -0.71 23.47 5.43
CA ASN A 126 -0.87 23.95 4.05
C ASN A 126 -0.39 22.93 2.99
N GLY A 127 0.18 21.79 3.41
CA GLY A 127 0.74 20.78 2.51
C GLY A 127 2.19 21.05 2.07
N ASP A 128 2.82 22.12 2.56
CA ASP A 128 4.21 22.50 2.22
C ASP A 128 5.21 21.83 3.15
N PHE A 129 5.30 20.51 3.04
CA PHE A 129 6.37 19.72 3.62
C PHE A 129 6.58 18.46 2.80
N ASP A 130 7.84 18.11 2.58
CA ASP A 130 8.23 16.95 1.81
C ASP A 130 8.60 15.79 2.75
N PHE A 131 7.71 14.80 2.80
CA PHE A 131 7.77 13.61 3.66
C PHE A 131 8.70 12.51 3.11
N LYS A 132 9.58 12.77 2.13
CA LYS A 132 10.40 11.75 1.45
C LYS A 132 11.28 10.87 2.35
N GLU A 133 11.79 11.41 3.46
CA GLU A 133 12.84 10.74 4.24
C GLU A 133 12.45 10.52 5.70
N ILE A 134 12.74 9.33 6.21
CA ILE A 134 12.62 9.00 7.62
C ILE A 134 13.67 9.80 8.40
N GLY A 135 13.28 10.40 9.52
CA GLY A 135 14.17 11.18 10.36
C GLY A 135 14.22 12.67 10.05
N LYS A 136 13.57 13.14 8.97
CA LYS A 136 13.42 14.56 8.67
C LYS A 136 12.59 15.26 9.75
N ASP A 137 13.05 16.42 10.21
CA ASP A 137 12.44 17.12 11.35
C ASP A 137 11.18 17.92 10.97
N TYR A 138 10.20 17.93 11.86
CA TYR A 138 8.94 18.65 11.69
C TYR A 138 8.93 20.06 12.30
N LEU A 139 9.88 20.39 13.19
CA LEU A 139 9.83 21.63 13.96
C LEU A 139 10.20 22.85 13.11
N GLU A 140 11.33 22.79 12.40
CA GLU A 140 11.78 23.92 11.56
C GLU A 140 10.74 24.34 10.51
N PRO A 141 10.06 23.40 9.80
CA PRO A 141 9.05 23.77 8.81
C PRO A 141 7.66 24.05 9.41
N GLY A 142 7.48 23.93 10.73
CA GLY A 142 6.21 24.23 11.41
C GLY A 142 5.06 23.26 11.10
N VAL A 143 5.35 21.98 10.82
CA VAL A 143 4.30 20.99 10.49
C VAL A 143 3.48 20.67 11.74
N PRO A 144 2.13 20.68 11.70
CA PRO A 144 1.30 20.30 12.84
C PRO A 144 1.19 18.77 13.00
N TYR A 145 2.32 18.07 13.00
CA TYR A 145 2.39 16.60 13.06
C TYR A 145 1.75 16.02 14.31
N VAL A 146 1.78 16.76 15.44
CA VAL A 146 1.12 16.35 16.69
C VAL A 146 -0.39 16.21 16.47
N ALA A 147 -1.03 17.20 15.84
CA ALA A 147 -2.46 17.15 15.54
C ALA A 147 -2.79 16.04 14.53
N MET A 148 -1.90 15.79 13.56
CA MET A 148 -2.05 14.68 12.63
C MET A 148 -1.95 13.31 13.34
N ARG A 149 -1.04 13.17 14.30
CA ARG A 149 -0.91 11.96 15.15
C ARG A 149 -2.06 11.80 16.13
N MET A 150 -2.72 12.89 16.55
CA MET A 150 -3.88 12.81 17.43
C MET A 150 -5.02 12.00 16.81
N PHE A 151 -5.23 12.03 15.49
CA PHE A 151 -6.32 11.28 14.87
C PHE A 151 -6.14 9.75 14.99
N PRO A 152 -5.03 9.14 14.52
CA PRO A 152 -4.73 7.74 14.78
C PRO A 152 -4.71 7.41 16.28
N ALA A 153 -4.27 8.34 17.14
CA ALA A 153 -4.24 8.10 18.58
C ALA A 153 -5.64 8.00 19.17
N VAL A 154 -6.56 8.90 18.77
CA VAL A 154 -7.98 8.85 19.15
C VAL A 154 -8.63 7.55 18.65
N CYS A 155 -8.37 7.14 17.40
CA CYS A 155 -8.81 5.82 16.91
C CYS A 155 -8.32 4.69 17.82
N GLY A 156 -7.05 4.75 18.24
CA GLY A 156 -6.45 3.78 19.15
C GLY A 156 -7.07 3.78 20.56
N ILE A 157 -7.43 4.96 21.09
CA ILE A 157 -8.11 5.11 22.37
C ILE A 157 -9.49 4.46 22.33
N LEU A 158 -10.24 4.65 21.24
CA LEU A 158 -11.58 4.10 21.04
C LEU A 158 -11.59 2.56 20.96
N LEU A 159 -10.47 1.90 20.70
CA LEU A 159 -10.40 0.43 20.73
C LEU A 159 -10.72 -0.14 22.12
N ALA A 160 -10.34 0.54 23.19
CA ALA A 160 -10.58 0.07 24.55
C ALA A 160 -12.08 -0.03 24.90
N PRO A 161 -12.90 1.04 24.78
CA PRO A 161 -14.33 0.95 25.02
C PRO A 161 -15.04 0.03 24.02
N LEU A 162 -14.60 -0.05 22.75
CA LEU A 162 -15.19 -0.97 21.78
C LEU A 162 -14.97 -2.44 22.18
N MET A 163 -13.77 -2.81 22.65
CA MET A 163 -13.50 -4.14 23.17
C MET A 163 -14.35 -4.45 24.41
N PHE A 164 -14.43 -3.49 25.36
CA PHE A 164 -15.26 -3.62 26.55
C PHE A 164 -16.71 -3.95 26.18
N LEU A 165 -17.32 -3.11 25.34
CA LEU A 165 -18.71 -3.24 24.93
C LEU A 165 -18.94 -4.52 24.12
N THR A 166 -18.00 -4.90 23.25
CA THR A 166 -18.12 -6.13 22.45
C THR A 166 -18.15 -7.36 23.35
N LEU A 167 -17.27 -7.44 24.35
CA LEU A 167 -17.27 -8.57 25.29
C LEU A 167 -18.54 -8.58 26.15
N LYS A 168 -19.07 -7.41 26.54
CA LYS A 168 -20.35 -7.29 27.26
C LYS A 168 -21.52 -7.79 26.41
N THR A 169 -21.58 -7.46 25.12
CA THR A 169 -22.65 -7.92 24.22
C THR A 169 -22.54 -9.39 23.85
N THR A 170 -21.33 -9.96 23.83
CA THR A 170 -21.12 -11.41 23.79
C THR A 170 -21.64 -12.12 25.07
N GLY A 171 -21.85 -11.39 26.16
CA GLY A 171 -22.35 -11.91 27.44
C GLY A 171 -21.25 -12.21 28.47
N CYS A 172 -20.03 -11.74 28.25
CA CYS A 172 -18.95 -11.91 29.23
C CYS A 172 -19.20 -11.07 30.50
N ARG A 173 -18.63 -11.52 31.62
CA ARG A 173 -18.68 -10.75 32.88
C ARG A 173 -17.90 -9.44 32.76
N THR A 174 -18.27 -8.44 33.58
CA THR A 174 -17.58 -7.14 33.61
C THR A 174 -16.08 -7.29 33.90
N THR A 175 -15.66 -8.23 34.75
CA THR A 175 -14.23 -8.52 34.99
C THR A 175 -13.49 -8.90 33.71
N THR A 176 -14.09 -9.76 32.89
CA THR A 176 -13.53 -10.22 31.61
C THR A 176 -13.50 -9.07 30.60
N ALA A 177 -14.54 -8.23 30.57
CA ALA A 177 -14.57 -7.05 29.71
C ALA A 177 -13.49 -6.02 30.09
N ILE A 178 -13.24 -5.81 31.39
CA ILE A 178 -12.10 -5.01 31.89
C ILE A 178 -10.79 -5.63 31.43
N LEU A 179 -10.64 -6.96 31.57
CA LEU A 179 -9.43 -7.66 31.15
C LEU A 179 -9.18 -7.44 29.66
N GLY A 180 -10.15 -7.71 28.78
CA GLY A 180 -9.97 -7.54 27.33
C GLY A 180 -9.63 -6.12 26.94
N SER A 181 -10.26 -5.13 27.56
CA SER A 181 -9.91 -3.72 27.34
C SER A 181 -8.49 -3.40 27.82
N GLY A 182 -8.11 -3.93 28.98
CA GLY A 182 -6.76 -3.81 29.52
C GLY A 182 -5.70 -4.43 28.60
N LEU A 183 -5.95 -5.62 28.05
CA LEU A 183 -5.04 -6.26 27.07
C LEU A 183 -4.85 -5.40 25.82
N ILE A 184 -5.90 -4.72 25.34
CA ILE A 184 -5.81 -3.78 24.19
C ILE A 184 -5.09 -2.48 24.56
N ILE A 185 -5.28 -1.97 25.78
CA ILE A 185 -4.58 -0.77 26.27
C ILE A 185 -3.08 -1.04 26.38
N PHE A 186 -2.70 -2.16 26.99
CA PHE A 186 -1.32 -2.56 27.27
C PHE A 186 -0.74 -3.49 26.19
N GLU A 187 -1.09 -3.23 24.94
CA GLU A 187 -0.50 -3.84 23.76
C GLU A 187 0.47 -2.83 23.08
N ASN A 188 1.78 -3.09 23.17
CA ASN A 188 2.86 -2.32 22.56
C ASN A 188 2.70 -2.14 21.04
N GLY A 189 2.25 -3.16 20.31
CA GLY A 189 2.10 -3.09 18.85
C GLY A 189 0.98 -2.15 18.44
N LEU A 190 -0.21 -2.30 19.05
CA LEU A 190 -1.34 -1.41 18.84
C LEU A 190 -1.06 0.03 19.32
N LEU A 191 -0.29 0.21 20.39
CA LEU A 191 0.18 1.52 20.84
C LEU A 191 1.07 2.19 19.78
N THR A 192 2.06 1.46 19.27
CA THR A 192 3.03 1.97 18.29
C THR A 192 2.33 2.42 17.01
N GLN A 193 1.36 1.65 16.53
CA GLN A 193 0.54 2.03 15.36
C GLN A 193 -0.35 3.24 15.61
N ALA A 194 -0.93 3.34 16.82
CA ALA A 194 -1.86 4.41 17.14
C ALA A 194 -1.18 5.77 17.31
N ARG A 195 0.10 5.83 17.67
CA ARG A 195 0.75 7.12 17.98
C ARG A 195 1.33 7.84 16.76
N LEU A 196 1.39 7.19 15.60
CA LEU A 196 2.03 7.69 14.38
C LEU A 196 0.99 7.99 13.31
N ILE A 197 1.37 8.73 12.26
CA ILE A 197 0.51 9.08 11.12
C ILE A 197 0.34 7.85 10.20
N LEU A 198 -0.40 6.84 10.68
CA LEU A 198 -0.59 5.55 10.01
C LEU A 198 -2.07 5.23 9.80
N LEU A 199 -2.38 4.46 8.75
CA LEU A 199 -3.76 4.07 8.42
C LEU A 199 -4.29 2.87 9.22
N ASP A 200 -3.41 2.11 9.88
CA ASP A 200 -3.81 0.87 10.54
C ASP A 200 -4.64 1.14 11.81
N SER A 201 -4.38 2.23 12.55
CA SER A 201 -5.20 2.56 13.72
C SER A 201 -6.67 2.91 13.35
N PRO A 202 -6.93 3.76 12.32
CA PRO A 202 -8.28 3.89 11.74
C PRO A 202 -8.90 2.57 11.27
N LEU A 203 -8.12 1.68 10.63
CA LEU A 203 -8.61 0.36 10.22
C LEU A 203 -9.05 -0.48 11.42
N MET A 204 -8.25 -0.48 12.49
CA MET A 204 -8.51 -1.23 13.70
C MET A 204 -9.79 -0.75 14.39
N VAL A 205 -10.00 0.56 14.52
CA VAL A 205 -11.23 1.07 15.16
C VAL A 205 -12.46 0.79 14.31
N ALA A 206 -12.35 0.85 12.97
CA ALA A 206 -13.45 0.47 12.07
C ALA A 206 -13.79 -1.02 12.18
N THR A 207 -12.77 -1.89 12.27
CA THR A 207 -12.94 -3.33 12.47
C THR A 207 -13.59 -3.62 13.83
N ALA A 208 -13.11 -2.97 14.89
CA ALA A 208 -13.63 -3.10 16.25
C ALA A 208 -15.09 -2.60 16.35
N PHE A 209 -15.40 -1.47 15.72
CA PHE A 209 -16.74 -0.92 15.66
C PHE A 209 -17.70 -1.86 14.91
N THR A 210 -17.25 -2.43 13.80
CA THR A 210 -18.01 -3.42 13.03
C THR A 210 -18.27 -4.68 13.85
N ALA A 211 -17.26 -5.18 14.57
CA ALA A 211 -17.41 -6.32 15.47
C ALA A 211 -18.42 -6.04 16.59
N LEU A 212 -18.35 -4.87 17.22
CA LEU A 212 -19.33 -4.43 18.22
C LEU A 212 -20.74 -4.39 17.61
N ALA A 213 -20.92 -3.69 16.49
CA ALA A 213 -22.22 -3.51 15.87
C ALA A 213 -22.83 -4.85 15.47
N PHE A 214 -22.03 -5.77 14.90
CA PHE A 214 -22.49 -7.09 14.51
C PHE A 214 -22.80 -7.99 15.72
N GLN A 215 -22.02 -7.90 16.80
CA GLN A 215 -22.28 -8.65 18.02
C GLN A 215 -23.53 -8.14 18.73
N SER A 216 -23.74 -6.83 18.80
CA SER A 216 -24.98 -6.22 19.30
C SER A 216 -26.19 -6.62 18.47
N PHE A 217 -26.05 -6.62 17.14
CA PHE A 217 -27.08 -7.12 16.23
C PHE A 217 -27.39 -8.60 16.50
N THR A 218 -26.35 -9.43 16.64
CA THR A 218 -26.50 -10.87 16.91
C THR A 218 -27.19 -11.11 18.24
N ASN A 219 -26.82 -10.38 19.30
CA ASN A 219 -27.49 -10.46 20.59
C ASN A 219 -28.99 -10.14 20.48
N GLN A 220 -29.37 -9.05 19.80
CA GLN A 220 -30.78 -8.72 19.58
C GLN A 220 -31.49 -9.74 18.67
N HIS A 221 -30.80 -10.28 17.67
CA HIS A 221 -31.36 -11.27 16.77
C HIS A 221 -31.65 -12.61 17.47
N GLU A 222 -30.73 -13.06 18.34
CA GLU A 222 -30.85 -14.33 19.05
C GLU A 222 -31.97 -14.33 20.11
N GLN A 223 -32.48 -13.16 20.52
CA GLN A 223 -33.69 -13.03 21.36
C GLN A 223 -34.98 -13.46 20.63
N GLY A 224 -34.94 -13.71 19.32
CA GLY A 224 -36.04 -14.27 18.56
C GLY A 224 -37.09 -13.23 18.11
N PRO A 225 -38.36 -13.64 17.93
CA PRO A 225 -39.41 -12.77 17.38
C PRO A 225 -39.69 -11.51 18.18
N GLU A 226 -39.44 -11.52 19.50
CA GLU A 226 -39.74 -10.38 20.37
C GLU A 226 -38.92 -9.15 20.01
N LYS A 227 -37.64 -9.33 19.65
CA LYS A 227 -36.70 -8.25 19.31
C LYS A 227 -36.44 -8.10 17.81
N ALA A 228 -36.71 -9.14 17.02
CA ALA A 228 -36.52 -9.09 15.57
C ALA A 228 -37.30 -7.93 14.93
N PHE A 229 -36.62 -7.16 14.06
CA PHE A 229 -37.17 -5.99 13.35
C PHE A 229 -37.62 -4.82 14.23
N GLN A 230 -37.29 -4.80 15.52
CA GLN A 230 -37.41 -3.60 16.34
C GLN A 230 -36.38 -2.53 15.92
N LEU A 231 -36.52 -1.32 16.47
CA LEU A 231 -35.61 -0.20 16.16
C LEU A 231 -34.15 -0.52 16.53
N SER A 232 -33.90 -1.16 17.69
CA SER A 232 -32.55 -1.57 18.10
C SER A 232 -31.94 -2.59 17.12
N TRP A 233 -32.75 -3.56 16.66
CA TRP A 233 -32.34 -4.57 15.68
C TRP A 233 -31.93 -3.93 14.35
N TRP A 234 -32.75 -3.01 13.83
CA TRP A 234 -32.45 -2.27 12.61
C TRP A 234 -31.25 -1.34 12.76
N PHE A 235 -31.16 -0.65 13.89
CA PHE A 235 -30.04 0.23 14.20
C PHE A 235 -28.72 -0.53 14.15
N TRP A 236 -28.59 -1.63 14.91
CA TRP A 236 -27.34 -2.39 14.93
C TRP A 236 -27.02 -3.07 13.60
N LEU A 237 -28.03 -3.52 12.85
CA LEU A 237 -27.83 -4.06 11.50
C LEU A 237 -27.33 -2.99 10.51
N ALA A 238 -27.92 -1.79 10.52
CA ALA A 238 -27.51 -0.68 9.68
C ALA A 238 -26.12 -0.16 10.07
N MET A 239 -25.82 -0.08 11.38
CA MET A 239 -24.48 0.29 11.87
C MET A 239 -23.43 -0.77 11.51
N THR A 240 -23.79 -2.06 11.46
CA THR A 240 -22.91 -3.10 10.92
C THR A 240 -22.59 -2.82 9.46
N GLY A 241 -23.62 -2.52 8.65
CA GLY A 241 -23.46 -2.13 7.25
C GLY A 241 -22.54 -0.93 7.04
N LEU A 242 -22.75 0.12 7.82
CA LEU A 242 -21.90 1.31 7.81
C LEU A 242 -20.47 0.96 8.23
N GLY A 243 -20.29 0.17 9.29
CA GLY A 243 -18.98 -0.29 9.76
C GLY A 243 -18.21 -1.07 8.70
N LEU A 244 -18.89 -1.99 7.99
CA LEU A 244 -18.31 -2.72 6.86
C LEU A 244 -17.87 -1.77 5.74
N GLY A 245 -18.71 -0.79 5.40
CA GLY A 245 -18.39 0.24 4.40
C GLY A 245 -17.17 1.07 4.80
N VAL A 246 -17.10 1.51 6.06
CA VAL A 246 -15.97 2.27 6.62
C VAL A 246 -14.69 1.43 6.56
N THR A 247 -14.74 0.18 7.03
CA THR A 247 -13.58 -0.72 7.07
C THR A 247 -13.04 -0.98 5.66
N PHE A 248 -13.94 -1.28 4.70
CA PHE A 248 -13.58 -1.49 3.30
C PHE A 248 -13.01 -0.23 2.63
N SER A 249 -13.50 0.96 3.02
CA SER A 249 -13.05 2.25 2.49
C SER A 249 -11.71 2.73 3.07
N ILE A 250 -11.15 2.04 4.07
CA ILE A 250 -9.82 2.32 4.63
C ILE A 250 -8.76 1.43 3.98
N LYS A 251 -8.98 0.11 3.98
CA LYS A 251 -8.04 -0.89 3.44
C LYS A 251 -8.83 -2.09 2.92
N TRP A 252 -8.39 -2.71 1.83
CA TRP A 252 -9.05 -3.91 1.30
C TRP A 252 -9.00 -5.13 2.22
N VAL A 253 -8.18 -5.11 3.28
CA VAL A 253 -8.27 -6.07 4.39
C VAL A 253 -9.68 -6.07 5.01
N GLY A 254 -10.44 -4.97 4.90
CA GLY A 254 -11.85 -4.92 5.30
C GLY A 254 -12.78 -5.88 4.54
N LEU A 255 -12.36 -6.40 3.37
CA LEU A 255 -13.06 -7.49 2.69
C LEU A 255 -13.10 -8.76 3.55
N PHE A 256 -12.10 -8.99 4.41
CA PHE A 256 -12.09 -10.11 5.35
C PHE A 256 -13.12 -9.94 6.46
N THR A 257 -13.35 -8.69 6.90
CA THR A 257 -14.44 -8.38 7.84
C THR A 257 -15.81 -8.58 7.18
N ILE A 258 -15.96 -8.22 5.91
CA ILE A 258 -17.16 -8.53 5.10
C ILE A 258 -17.36 -10.05 4.97
N ALA A 259 -16.30 -10.80 4.68
CA ALA A 259 -16.36 -12.26 4.58
C ALA A 259 -16.76 -12.92 5.92
N TRP A 260 -16.23 -12.44 7.03
CA TRP A 260 -16.58 -12.89 8.38
C TRP A 260 -18.06 -12.63 8.71
N VAL A 261 -18.53 -11.39 8.59
CA VAL A 261 -19.94 -11.02 8.84
C VAL A 261 -20.86 -11.75 7.86
N GLY A 262 -20.49 -11.82 6.59
CA GLY A 262 -21.23 -12.51 5.54
C GLY A 262 -21.41 -14.00 5.84
N SER A 263 -20.34 -14.69 6.23
CA SER A 263 -20.39 -16.12 6.58
C SER A 263 -21.29 -16.38 7.79
N LEU A 264 -21.17 -15.58 8.85
CA LEU A 264 -22.05 -15.70 10.02
C LEU A 264 -23.51 -15.36 9.68
N THR A 265 -23.73 -14.38 8.80
CA THR A 265 -25.06 -14.03 8.30
C THR A 265 -25.69 -15.18 7.51
N LEU A 266 -24.91 -15.86 6.66
CA LEU A 266 -25.37 -17.04 5.92
C LEU A 266 -25.75 -18.17 6.89
N VAL A 267 -24.95 -18.42 7.92
CA VAL A 267 -25.28 -19.40 8.97
C VAL A 267 -26.57 -19.02 9.70
N GLN A 268 -26.75 -17.75 10.08
CA GLN A 268 -28.00 -17.27 10.70
C GLN A 268 -29.22 -17.49 9.80
N LEU A 269 -29.12 -17.16 8.51
CA LEU A 269 -30.19 -17.36 7.54
C LEU A 269 -30.48 -18.85 7.30
N TRP A 270 -29.45 -19.70 7.34
CA TRP A 270 -29.57 -21.15 7.25
C TRP A 270 -30.32 -21.73 8.45
N VAL A 271 -29.98 -21.30 9.67
CA VAL A 271 -30.68 -21.71 10.90
C VAL A 271 -32.14 -21.27 10.89
N LEU A 272 -32.44 -20.04 10.46
CA LEU A 272 -33.81 -19.54 10.31
C LEU A 272 -34.60 -20.32 9.25
N LEU A 273 -33.96 -20.71 8.15
CA LEU A 273 -34.59 -21.53 7.11
C LEU A 273 -34.93 -22.94 7.63
N GLY A 274 -34.09 -23.49 8.51
CA GLY A 274 -34.31 -24.78 9.16
C GLY A 274 -35.48 -24.81 10.15
N ASP A 275 -35.93 -23.66 10.68
CA ASP A 275 -37.08 -23.59 11.58
C ASP A 275 -38.41 -23.52 10.82
N THR A 276 -38.86 -24.69 10.35
CA THR A 276 -40.13 -24.87 9.63
C THR A 276 -41.38 -24.65 10.48
N LYS A 277 -41.24 -24.51 11.80
CA LYS A 277 -42.38 -24.40 12.73
C LYS A 277 -42.71 -22.96 13.10
N ASN A 278 -41.68 -22.14 13.32
CA ASN A 278 -41.86 -20.76 13.79
C ASN A 278 -41.58 -19.71 12.70
N VAL A 279 -40.77 -20.03 11.67
CA VAL A 279 -40.39 -19.07 10.63
C VAL A 279 -41.17 -19.33 9.34
N THR A 280 -42.04 -18.38 8.96
CA THR A 280 -42.75 -18.45 7.67
C THR A 280 -41.86 -17.95 6.53
N PRO A 281 -42.10 -18.36 5.26
CA PRO A 281 -41.35 -17.86 4.11
C PRO A 281 -41.34 -16.33 3.99
N ARG A 282 -42.41 -15.65 4.41
CA ARG A 282 -42.48 -14.18 4.45
C ARG A 282 -41.54 -13.57 5.49
N ILE A 283 -41.47 -14.17 6.68
CA ILE A 283 -40.56 -13.72 7.76
C ILE A 283 -39.11 -13.96 7.33
N TRP A 284 -38.83 -15.13 6.75
CA TRP A 284 -37.51 -15.43 6.20
C TRP A 284 -37.10 -14.43 5.10
N ALA A 285 -37.98 -14.16 4.13
CA ALA A 285 -37.72 -13.18 3.08
C ALA A 285 -37.48 -11.77 3.66
N LYS A 286 -38.21 -11.38 4.71
CA LYS A 286 -37.97 -10.12 5.42
C LYS A 286 -36.58 -10.08 6.06
N HIS A 287 -36.14 -11.17 6.70
CA HIS A 287 -34.78 -11.30 7.24
C HIS A 287 -33.70 -11.26 6.15
N PHE A 288 -33.94 -11.89 5.00
CA PHE A 288 -33.04 -11.86 3.87
C PHE A 288 -32.89 -10.44 3.30
N MET A 289 -34.02 -9.80 2.95
CA MET A 289 -34.00 -8.47 2.32
C MET A 289 -33.44 -7.38 3.23
N SER A 290 -33.73 -7.43 4.53
CA SER A 290 -33.15 -6.50 5.51
C SER A 290 -31.63 -6.62 5.59
N ARG A 291 -31.10 -7.84 5.61
CA ARG A 291 -29.66 -8.11 5.59
C ARG A 291 -29.02 -7.76 4.26
N ALA A 292 -29.65 -8.06 3.13
CA ALA A 292 -29.14 -7.68 1.81
C ALA A 292 -29.04 -6.15 1.69
N PHE A 293 -30.06 -5.42 2.13
CA PHE A 293 -30.03 -3.96 2.14
C PHE A 293 -28.91 -3.42 3.04
N CYS A 294 -28.88 -3.84 4.31
CA CYS A 294 -27.93 -3.26 5.26
C CYS A 294 -26.48 -3.75 5.07
N LEU A 295 -26.25 -5.01 4.70
CA LEU A 295 -24.91 -5.61 4.64
C LEU A 295 -24.31 -5.63 3.23
N ILE A 296 -25.04 -5.19 2.21
CA ILE A 296 -24.52 -5.06 0.83
C ILE A 296 -24.68 -3.62 0.36
N ILE A 297 -25.91 -3.09 0.31
CA ILE A 297 -26.19 -1.78 -0.32
C ILE A 297 -25.55 -0.64 0.48
N ILE A 298 -25.69 -0.61 1.82
CA ILE A 298 -25.08 0.44 2.65
C ILE A 298 -23.53 0.44 2.53
N PRO A 299 -22.81 -0.68 2.72
CA PRO A 299 -21.35 -0.70 2.57
C PRO A 299 -20.88 -0.25 1.18
N TRP A 300 -21.52 -0.73 0.11
CA TRP A 300 -21.17 -0.36 -1.27
C TRP A 300 -21.42 1.12 -1.54
N GLY A 301 -22.59 1.64 -1.12
CA GLY A 301 -22.92 3.05 -1.26
C GLY A 301 -21.93 3.94 -0.53
N PHE A 302 -21.53 3.56 0.69
CA PHE A 302 -20.51 4.29 1.45
C PHE A 302 -19.13 4.25 0.77
N TYR A 303 -18.70 3.08 0.28
CA TYR A 303 -17.43 2.93 -0.45
C TYR A 303 -17.37 3.84 -1.68
N MET A 304 -18.42 3.81 -2.50
CA MET A 304 -18.51 4.68 -3.67
C MET A 304 -18.55 6.17 -3.30
N ALA A 305 -19.26 6.54 -2.23
CA ALA A 305 -19.29 7.91 -1.75
C ALA A 305 -17.89 8.42 -1.34
N MET A 306 -17.06 7.58 -0.70
CA MET A 306 -15.70 7.96 -0.34
C MET A 306 -14.81 8.19 -1.57
N PHE A 307 -14.96 7.39 -2.62
CA PHE A 307 -14.28 7.63 -3.90
C PHE A 307 -14.81 8.87 -4.62
N ALA A 308 -16.11 9.17 -4.50
CA ALA A 308 -16.66 10.40 -5.06
C ALA A 308 -16.03 11.63 -4.39
N ILE A 309 -15.92 11.64 -3.04
CA ILE A 309 -15.21 12.70 -2.31
C ILE A 309 -13.73 12.75 -2.72
N HIS A 310 -13.06 11.60 -2.85
CA HIS A 310 -11.68 11.54 -3.30
C HIS A 310 -11.45 12.23 -4.66
N PHE A 311 -12.31 11.96 -5.64
CA PHE A 311 -12.23 12.62 -6.96
C PHE A 311 -12.62 14.10 -6.92
N LEU A 312 -13.50 14.51 -6.01
CA LEU A 312 -13.84 15.92 -5.81
C LEU A 312 -12.69 16.71 -5.17
N CYS A 313 -11.89 16.08 -4.30
CA CYS A 313 -10.74 16.72 -3.68
C CYS A 313 -9.52 16.78 -4.62
N LEU A 314 -9.32 15.77 -5.47
CA LEU A 314 -8.12 15.64 -6.30
C LEU A 314 -8.36 16.05 -7.76
N VAL A 315 -8.42 17.36 -7.98
CA VAL A 315 -8.70 17.96 -9.31
C VAL A 315 -7.46 18.39 -10.08
N ASN A 316 -6.31 18.50 -9.42
CA ASN A 316 -5.06 18.95 -10.04
C ASN A 316 -4.19 17.73 -10.44
N PRO A 317 -3.43 17.81 -11.54
CA PRO A 317 -2.42 16.79 -11.88
C PRO A 317 -1.35 16.60 -10.79
N GLY A 318 -0.80 15.39 -10.72
CA GLY A 318 0.23 15.00 -9.76
C GLY A 318 0.82 13.64 -10.13
N ASP A 319 1.83 13.18 -9.41
CA ASP A 319 2.69 12.05 -9.81
C ASP A 319 1.95 10.72 -10.09
N GLY A 320 0.73 10.55 -9.58
CA GLY A 320 -0.06 9.34 -9.81
C GLY A 320 -0.93 9.35 -11.06
N ASP A 321 -0.99 10.47 -11.79
CA ASP A 321 -1.86 10.59 -12.96
C ASP A 321 -1.36 9.76 -14.16
N GLY A 322 -0.05 9.49 -14.26
CA GLY A 322 0.57 8.65 -15.29
C GLY A 322 0.07 7.20 -15.27
N PHE A 323 -0.48 6.74 -14.15
CA PHE A 323 -1.10 5.42 -14.03
C PHE A 323 -2.51 5.35 -14.65
N MET A 324 -3.13 6.50 -14.94
CA MET A 324 -4.47 6.61 -15.48
C MET A 324 -4.46 6.81 -17.00
N SER A 325 -5.58 6.49 -17.65
CA SER A 325 -5.84 6.76 -19.05
C SER A 325 -5.84 8.26 -19.36
N SER A 326 -5.63 8.61 -20.63
CA SER A 326 -5.72 10.00 -21.07
C SER A 326 -7.12 10.58 -20.87
N GLU A 327 -8.18 9.77 -21.01
CA GLU A 327 -9.56 10.16 -20.71
C GLU A 327 -9.73 10.60 -19.25
N PHE A 328 -9.11 9.87 -18.31
CA PHE A 328 -9.13 10.25 -16.91
C PHE A 328 -8.29 11.51 -16.69
N GLN A 329 -7.08 11.56 -17.23
CA GLN A 329 -6.15 12.69 -17.07
C GLN A 329 -6.74 14.00 -17.61
N SER A 330 -7.54 13.94 -18.68
CA SER A 330 -8.19 15.12 -19.27
C SER A 330 -9.21 15.80 -18.34
N THR A 331 -9.67 15.09 -17.30
CA THR A 331 -10.57 15.66 -16.28
C THR A 331 -9.84 16.45 -15.18
N LEU A 332 -8.51 16.49 -15.21
CA LEU A 332 -7.70 17.23 -14.25
C LEU A 332 -7.35 18.62 -14.78
N ASN A 333 -7.37 19.65 -13.92
CA ASN A 333 -7.39 21.07 -14.29
C ASN A 333 -6.29 21.49 -15.28
N SER A 334 -5.04 21.04 -15.12
CA SER A 334 -3.91 21.44 -16.00
C SER A 334 -3.54 20.39 -17.06
N LYS A 335 -4.27 19.27 -17.14
CA LYS A 335 -4.13 18.25 -18.19
C LYS A 335 -5.32 18.23 -19.15
N GLY A 336 -6.24 19.19 -19.02
CA GLY A 336 -7.28 19.44 -20.01
C GLY A 336 -6.67 19.56 -21.41
N MET A 337 -7.19 18.79 -22.35
CA MET A 337 -6.73 18.80 -23.73
C MET A 337 -7.58 19.78 -24.54
N GLN A 338 -6.95 20.52 -25.45
CA GLN A 338 -7.69 21.35 -26.39
C GLN A 338 -8.36 20.48 -27.45
N ASP A 339 -9.44 20.99 -28.02
CA ASP A 339 -10.13 20.35 -29.14
C ASP A 339 -9.20 20.37 -30.37
N VAL A 340 -8.90 19.17 -30.88
CA VAL A 340 -8.00 18.97 -32.02
C VAL A 340 -8.78 18.52 -33.25
N ALA A 341 -8.23 18.77 -34.45
CA ALA A 341 -8.89 18.36 -35.69
C ALA A 341 -9.10 16.83 -35.74
N ALA A 342 -10.33 16.42 -36.08
CA ALA A 342 -10.74 15.01 -36.07
C ALA A 342 -10.05 14.19 -37.15
N ASP A 343 -10.01 14.71 -38.38
CA ASP A 343 -9.44 14.00 -39.53
C ASP A 343 -7.92 14.23 -39.59
N VAL A 344 -7.17 13.17 -39.86
CA VAL A 344 -5.71 13.20 -40.04
C VAL A 344 -5.39 13.04 -41.53
N ALA A 345 -4.53 13.92 -42.05
CA ALA A 345 -4.15 13.96 -43.46
C ALA A 345 -2.63 13.88 -43.64
N PHE A 346 -2.19 13.59 -44.87
CA PHE A 346 -0.77 13.81 -45.21
C PHE A 346 -0.42 15.30 -45.05
N GLY A 347 0.74 15.60 -44.46
CA GLY A 347 1.11 16.94 -44.01
C GLY A 347 0.71 17.25 -42.55
N SER A 348 -0.10 16.40 -41.91
CA SER A 348 -0.46 16.59 -40.50
C SER A 348 0.75 16.41 -39.60
N ARG A 349 0.86 17.31 -38.63
CA ARG A 349 1.82 17.26 -37.51
C ARG A 349 1.10 16.58 -36.35
N VAL A 350 1.52 15.37 -36.02
CA VAL A 350 0.83 14.50 -35.07
C VAL A 350 1.71 14.08 -33.92
N SER A 351 1.09 13.87 -32.76
CA SER A 351 1.70 13.11 -31.67
C SER A 351 1.03 11.75 -31.54
N ILE A 352 1.82 10.69 -31.63
CA ILE A 352 1.34 9.31 -31.62
C ILE A 352 1.60 8.72 -30.24
N ARG A 353 0.57 8.07 -29.67
CA ARG A 353 0.62 7.51 -28.32
C ARG A 353 0.36 6.01 -28.33
N HIS A 354 1.10 5.29 -27.50
CA HIS A 354 0.94 3.84 -27.34
C HIS A 354 -0.25 3.52 -26.43
N VAL A 355 -1.03 2.49 -26.77
CA VAL A 355 -2.29 2.17 -26.06
C VAL A 355 -2.05 1.44 -24.73
N ASN A 356 -1.14 0.46 -24.69
CA ASN A 356 -1.06 -0.47 -23.55
C ASN A 356 0.00 -0.12 -22.49
N THR A 357 0.88 0.84 -22.77
CA THR A 357 1.85 1.35 -21.78
C THR A 357 1.34 2.63 -21.12
N GLN A 358 2.01 3.05 -20.04
CA GLN A 358 1.61 4.22 -19.25
C GLN A 358 1.98 5.54 -19.96
N GLY A 359 1.25 5.82 -21.03
CA GLY A 359 1.20 7.15 -21.63
C GLY A 359 2.40 7.60 -22.45
N GLY A 360 3.26 6.69 -22.92
CA GLY A 360 4.38 7.09 -23.75
C GLY A 360 3.94 7.56 -25.14
N TYR A 361 4.40 8.76 -25.50
CA TYR A 361 4.42 9.28 -26.86
C TYR A 361 5.61 8.69 -27.62
N LEU A 362 5.41 8.41 -28.91
CA LEU A 362 6.51 8.12 -29.80
C LEU A 362 7.43 9.35 -29.84
N HIS A 363 8.66 9.18 -29.40
CA HIS A 363 9.59 10.26 -29.12
C HIS A 363 10.94 10.02 -29.80
N SER A 364 11.62 11.09 -30.17
CA SER A 364 12.99 11.04 -30.62
C SER A 364 13.76 12.29 -30.22
N HIS A 365 15.04 12.15 -29.93
CA HIS A 365 15.91 13.24 -29.50
C HIS A 365 17.31 12.99 -30.07
N PRO A 366 18.21 14.00 -30.13
CA PRO A 366 19.50 13.89 -30.80
C PRO A 366 20.56 13.06 -30.04
N LEU A 367 20.14 12.00 -29.33
CA LEU A 367 21.04 11.00 -28.74
C LEU A 367 21.01 9.74 -29.60
N MET A 368 22.17 9.09 -29.73
CA MET A 368 22.36 7.88 -30.54
C MET A 368 22.36 6.63 -29.66
N TYR A 369 21.96 5.48 -30.19
CA TYR A 369 22.12 4.21 -29.48
C TYR A 369 23.63 3.92 -29.25
N PRO A 370 24.03 3.43 -28.05
CA PRO A 370 25.42 3.08 -27.79
C PRO A 370 25.84 1.79 -28.51
N THR A 371 24.88 0.89 -28.74
CA THR A 371 25.04 -0.41 -29.41
C THR A 371 24.08 -0.49 -30.60
N GLY A 372 23.96 -1.68 -31.22
CA GLY A 372 23.08 -1.87 -32.36
C GLY A 372 23.53 -1.05 -33.58
N SER A 373 22.58 -0.34 -34.20
CA SER A 373 22.87 0.44 -35.41
C SER A 373 23.64 1.74 -35.16
N LYS A 374 23.72 2.17 -33.89
CA LYS A 374 24.24 3.49 -33.47
C LYS A 374 23.51 4.67 -34.12
N GLN A 375 22.29 4.47 -34.59
CA GLN A 375 21.43 5.53 -35.12
C GLN A 375 20.70 6.25 -33.98
N GLN A 376 19.91 7.28 -34.32
CA GLN A 376 19.22 8.10 -33.33
C GLN A 376 18.15 7.28 -32.61
N GLN A 377 18.03 7.50 -31.31
CA GLN A 377 17.12 6.76 -30.44
C GLN A 377 15.66 7.06 -30.76
N ILE A 378 14.82 6.04 -30.66
CA ILE A 378 13.36 6.15 -30.66
C ILE A 378 12.84 5.52 -29.38
N THR A 379 12.02 6.26 -28.65
CA THR A 379 11.61 5.89 -27.30
C THR A 379 10.12 6.19 -27.09
N LEU A 380 9.61 5.76 -25.93
CA LEU A 380 8.35 6.23 -25.39
C LEU A 380 8.61 7.23 -24.26
N TYR A 381 8.23 8.48 -24.49
CA TYR A 381 8.34 9.54 -23.50
C TYR A 381 6.96 9.89 -22.92
N PRO A 382 6.75 9.91 -21.58
CA PRO A 382 5.42 10.06 -20.99
C PRO A 382 4.91 11.51 -20.93
N HIS A 383 5.74 12.50 -21.25
CA HIS A 383 5.37 13.92 -21.19
C HIS A 383 5.20 14.52 -22.58
N LYS A 384 4.42 15.61 -22.67
CA LYS A 384 4.25 16.38 -23.91
C LYS A 384 5.51 17.19 -24.18
N ASP A 385 6.03 17.07 -25.39
CA ASP A 385 7.27 17.68 -25.85
C ASP A 385 7.16 17.95 -27.36
N GLU A 386 7.90 18.94 -27.88
CA GLU A 386 8.00 19.20 -29.32
C GLU A 386 8.67 18.03 -30.07
N ASN A 387 9.54 17.29 -29.38
CA ASN A 387 10.17 16.06 -29.84
C ASN A 387 9.20 14.85 -29.94
N ASN A 388 7.92 15.05 -29.62
CA ASN A 388 6.87 14.04 -29.85
C ASN A 388 6.11 14.29 -31.18
N VAL A 389 6.46 15.34 -31.93
CA VAL A 389 5.72 15.76 -33.12
C VAL A 389 6.32 15.13 -34.37
N TRP A 390 5.49 14.37 -35.08
CA TRP A 390 5.82 13.68 -36.32
C TRP A 390 4.99 14.24 -37.46
N LEU A 391 5.64 14.53 -38.58
CA LEU A 391 5.00 14.90 -39.83
C LEU A 391 4.69 13.64 -40.64
N LEU A 392 3.44 13.50 -41.09
CA LEU A 392 2.99 12.37 -41.90
C LEU A 392 3.24 12.63 -43.38
N GLU A 393 4.19 11.90 -43.97
CA GLU A 393 4.49 11.94 -45.40
C GLU A 393 3.99 10.67 -46.10
N ASN A 394 3.72 10.74 -47.40
CA ASN A 394 3.45 9.56 -48.22
C ASN A 394 4.76 9.00 -48.81
N GLN A 395 4.71 7.80 -49.38
CA GLN A 395 5.84 7.17 -50.10
C GLN A 395 6.33 8.04 -51.28
N THR A 396 5.42 8.77 -51.93
CA THR A 396 5.70 9.65 -53.07
C THR A 396 5.28 11.08 -52.77
N GLN A 397 6.00 12.08 -53.28
CA GLN A 397 5.60 13.48 -53.15
C GLN A 397 4.27 13.76 -53.89
N PRO A 398 3.50 14.78 -53.45
CA PRO A 398 2.22 15.10 -54.07
C PRO A 398 2.40 15.75 -55.44
N LEU A 399 1.44 15.51 -56.33
CA LEU A 399 1.34 16.18 -57.63
C LEU A 399 0.50 17.45 -57.48
N GLY A 400 1.00 18.57 -57.98
CA GLY A 400 0.26 19.83 -58.02
C GLY A 400 -0.87 19.81 -59.06
N VAL A 401 -1.66 20.88 -59.10
CA VAL A 401 -2.80 21.05 -60.03
C VAL A 401 -2.37 20.91 -61.50
N ASN A 402 -1.10 21.21 -61.79
CA ASN A 402 -0.52 21.15 -63.13
C ASN A 402 0.07 19.76 -63.48
N GLY A 403 -0.01 18.79 -62.58
CA GLY A 403 0.58 17.45 -62.75
C GLY A 403 2.08 17.35 -62.46
N GLU A 404 2.73 18.45 -62.07
CA GLU A 404 4.14 18.49 -61.66
C GLU A 404 4.29 18.13 -60.17
N GLN A 405 5.39 17.48 -59.83
CA GLN A 405 5.70 17.07 -58.45
C GLN A 405 6.08 18.29 -57.60
N ILE A 406 5.39 18.47 -56.47
CA ILE A 406 5.72 19.49 -55.48
C ILE A 406 6.82 18.92 -54.59
N ASN A 407 8.02 19.47 -54.69
CA ASN A 407 9.16 19.02 -53.88
C ASN A 407 9.25 19.78 -52.56
N GLY A 408 9.68 19.08 -51.51
CA GLY A 408 9.86 19.63 -50.17
C GLY A 408 9.15 18.82 -49.09
N THR A 409 9.61 18.93 -47.85
CA THR A 409 9.01 18.25 -46.68
C THR A 409 7.59 18.73 -46.39
N LEU A 410 7.30 20.02 -46.63
CA LEU A 410 5.97 20.61 -46.43
C LEU A 410 5.10 20.65 -47.71
N ALA A 411 5.42 19.84 -48.73
CA ALA A 411 4.71 19.84 -50.00
C ALA A 411 3.19 19.59 -49.87
N TRP A 412 2.80 18.79 -48.87
CA TRP A 412 1.41 18.46 -48.57
C TRP A 412 0.57 19.64 -48.08
N ASP A 413 1.20 20.62 -47.42
CA ASP A 413 0.51 21.82 -46.91
C ASP A 413 0.00 22.73 -48.05
N SER A 414 0.54 22.58 -49.25
CA SER A 414 0.27 23.44 -50.42
C SER A 414 -0.82 22.90 -51.35
N LEU A 415 -1.42 21.75 -51.03
CA LEU A 415 -2.46 21.14 -51.86
C LEU A 415 -3.80 21.89 -51.77
N PRO A 416 -4.67 21.85 -52.79
CA PRO A 416 -5.97 22.50 -52.72
C PRO A 416 -6.96 21.83 -51.75
N GLN A 417 -6.77 20.55 -51.43
CA GLN A 417 -7.56 19.78 -50.46
C GLN A 417 -6.66 18.80 -49.69
N PRO A 418 -6.88 18.61 -48.38
CA PRO A 418 -6.11 17.67 -47.58
C PRO A 418 -6.44 16.23 -47.97
N VAL A 419 -5.41 15.40 -48.16
CA VAL A 419 -5.58 13.98 -48.50
C VAL A 419 -5.61 13.16 -47.21
N HIS A 420 -6.79 12.65 -46.87
CA HIS A 420 -6.98 11.85 -45.65
C HIS A 420 -6.29 10.49 -45.74
N ILE A 421 -5.75 10.04 -44.61
CA ILE A 421 -5.03 8.76 -44.53
C ILE A 421 -6.02 7.62 -44.26
N LYS A 422 -5.99 6.57 -45.09
CA LYS A 422 -6.91 5.43 -45.06
C LYS A 422 -6.24 4.14 -44.60
N ASP A 423 -7.07 3.15 -44.27
CA ASP A 423 -6.60 1.79 -43.96
C ASP A 423 -5.80 1.20 -45.13
N GLY A 424 -4.56 0.79 -44.86
CA GLY A 424 -3.65 0.22 -45.87
C GLY A 424 -2.71 1.24 -46.54
N ASP A 425 -2.86 2.54 -46.28
CA ASP A 425 -1.94 3.54 -46.82
C ASP A 425 -0.52 3.38 -46.23
N VAL A 426 0.48 3.65 -47.06
CA VAL A 426 1.90 3.59 -46.68
C VAL A 426 2.38 5.01 -46.38
N ILE A 427 2.94 5.19 -45.19
CA ILE A 427 3.40 6.48 -44.69
C ILE A 427 4.89 6.43 -44.33
N ARG A 428 5.50 7.62 -44.27
CA ARG A 428 6.74 7.87 -43.55
C ARG A 428 6.45 8.83 -42.40
N LEU A 429 7.11 8.61 -41.27
CA LEU A 429 7.01 9.46 -40.09
C LEU A 429 8.27 10.29 -39.99
N TYR A 430 8.15 11.59 -40.27
CA TYR A 430 9.28 12.52 -40.27
C TYR A 430 9.33 13.33 -38.97
N HIS A 431 10.43 13.25 -38.25
CA HIS A 431 10.69 13.97 -37.01
C HIS A 431 11.19 15.38 -37.31
N LEU A 432 10.35 16.39 -37.05
CA LEU A 432 10.63 17.79 -37.40
C LEU A 432 11.91 18.34 -36.75
N PRO A 433 12.17 18.14 -35.44
CA PRO A 433 13.33 18.75 -34.79
C PRO A 433 14.69 18.21 -35.27
N THR A 434 14.75 16.95 -35.69
CA THR A 434 16.04 16.29 -36.04
C THR A 434 16.16 15.92 -37.51
N PHE A 435 15.17 16.27 -38.34
CA PHE A 435 15.16 16.03 -39.79
C PHE A 435 15.38 14.56 -40.18
N ARG A 436 14.86 13.63 -39.37
CA ARG A 436 15.04 12.17 -39.52
C ARG A 436 13.70 11.47 -39.61
N ARG A 437 13.67 10.26 -40.17
CA ARG A 437 12.47 9.45 -40.29
C ARG A 437 12.51 8.27 -39.33
N LEU A 438 11.34 7.84 -38.89
CA LEU A 438 11.18 6.56 -38.20
C LEU A 438 11.67 5.45 -39.13
N HIS A 439 12.57 4.62 -38.63
CA HIS A 439 13.29 3.62 -39.39
C HIS A 439 13.33 2.30 -38.62
N SER A 440 13.24 1.17 -39.33
CA SER A 440 13.49 -0.14 -38.74
C SER A 440 14.29 -1.03 -39.67
N HIS A 441 15.17 -1.83 -39.09
CA HIS A 441 16.11 -2.69 -39.81
C HIS A 441 16.28 -4.01 -39.09
N ASP A 442 17.00 -4.97 -39.68
CA ASP A 442 17.25 -6.28 -39.08
C ASP A 442 18.45 -6.25 -38.12
N VAL A 443 18.36 -5.37 -37.11
CA VAL A 443 19.33 -5.24 -36.00
C VAL A 443 18.58 -5.50 -34.70
N ARG A 444 19.23 -6.16 -33.75
CA ARG A 444 18.63 -6.45 -32.44
C ARG A 444 18.47 -5.17 -31.60
N PRO A 445 17.35 -5.01 -30.87
CA PRO A 445 17.20 -3.93 -29.91
C PRO A 445 18.29 -3.98 -28.83
N PRO A 446 18.69 -2.82 -28.27
CA PRO A 446 19.81 -2.72 -27.33
C PRO A 446 19.54 -3.35 -25.96
N VAL A 447 18.27 -3.52 -25.56
CA VAL A 447 17.89 -4.10 -24.26
C VAL A 447 17.16 -5.42 -24.44
N THR A 448 16.08 -5.41 -25.23
CA THR A 448 15.30 -6.62 -25.48
C THR A 448 15.93 -7.41 -26.63
N GLU A 449 16.97 -8.19 -26.31
CA GLU A 449 17.73 -9.10 -27.18
C GLU A 449 16.91 -10.33 -27.65
N ALA A 450 15.64 -10.13 -28.03
CA ALA A 450 14.75 -11.18 -28.49
C ALA A 450 14.74 -11.31 -30.02
N ASP A 451 14.90 -12.54 -30.56
CA ASP A 451 15.00 -12.81 -32.00
C ASP A 451 13.80 -12.33 -32.85
N TRP A 452 12.64 -12.13 -32.22
CA TRP A 452 11.42 -11.68 -32.89
C TRP A 452 11.21 -10.16 -32.79
N GLN A 453 12.12 -9.42 -32.15
CA GLN A 453 12.09 -7.97 -32.07
C GLN A 453 13.29 -7.36 -32.78
N ASN A 454 13.02 -6.31 -33.55
CA ASN A 454 14.02 -5.55 -34.28
C ASN A 454 14.12 -4.13 -33.70
N GLU A 455 15.31 -3.55 -33.74
CA GLU A 455 15.57 -2.17 -33.35
C GLU A 455 14.76 -1.19 -34.21
N VAL A 456 14.25 -0.15 -33.57
CA VAL A 456 13.62 1.00 -34.22
C VAL A 456 14.43 2.24 -33.86
N SER A 457 14.72 3.05 -34.87
CA SER A 457 15.63 4.19 -34.78
C SER A 457 15.13 5.34 -35.64
N ALA A 458 15.77 6.51 -35.52
CA ALA A 458 15.57 7.66 -36.39
C ALA A 458 16.76 7.80 -37.34
N TYR A 459 16.51 7.70 -38.65
CA TYR A 459 17.54 7.74 -39.68
C TYR A 459 17.29 8.82 -40.74
N GLY A 460 18.36 9.22 -41.42
CA GLY A 460 18.35 10.29 -42.42
C GLY A 460 18.94 11.61 -41.93
N TYR A 461 18.76 12.63 -42.76
CA TYR A 461 19.24 14.00 -42.57
C TYR A 461 18.37 14.96 -43.40
N GLU A 462 18.52 16.27 -43.17
CA GLU A 462 17.77 17.28 -43.92
C GLU A 462 18.05 17.17 -45.43
N GLY A 463 16.99 17.06 -46.23
CA GLY A 463 17.09 16.87 -47.69
C GLY A 463 17.30 15.43 -48.15
N PHE A 464 17.46 14.46 -47.24
CA PHE A 464 17.41 13.04 -47.60
C PHE A 464 15.97 12.65 -47.97
N GLU A 465 15.78 11.97 -49.10
CA GLU A 465 14.44 11.57 -49.57
C GLU A 465 13.82 10.42 -48.77
N GLY A 466 14.64 9.71 -47.97
CA GLY A 466 14.24 8.49 -47.26
C GLY A 466 14.56 7.24 -48.09
N ASP A 467 14.58 6.08 -47.43
CA ASP A 467 14.75 4.78 -48.08
C ASP A 467 13.51 3.88 -47.89
N ALA A 468 13.62 2.61 -48.29
CA ALA A 468 12.51 1.66 -48.20
C ALA A 468 12.22 1.19 -46.76
N ASN A 469 13.18 1.30 -45.85
CA ASN A 469 13.06 0.93 -44.43
C ASN A 469 12.40 2.03 -43.58
N ASP A 470 12.08 3.18 -44.20
CA ASP A 470 11.28 4.24 -43.57
C ASP A 470 9.76 4.04 -43.80
N LEU A 471 9.36 3.01 -44.55
CA LEU A 471 7.98 2.80 -45.01
C LEU A 471 7.17 1.96 -44.01
N PHE A 472 6.13 2.57 -43.44
CA PHE A 472 5.18 1.92 -42.54
C PHE A 472 3.77 1.96 -43.13
N LYS A 473 3.12 0.80 -43.20
CA LYS A 473 1.71 0.69 -43.56
C LYS A 473 0.84 0.88 -42.34
N ILE A 474 -0.15 1.76 -42.44
CA ILE A 474 -1.19 1.88 -41.42
C ILE A 474 -2.18 0.73 -41.58
N GLU A 475 -2.40 -0.01 -40.50
CA GLU A 475 -3.45 -1.02 -40.43
C GLU A 475 -4.45 -0.66 -39.32
N ILE A 476 -5.66 -0.28 -39.70
CA ILE A 476 -6.71 0.15 -38.77
C ILE A 476 -7.35 -1.07 -38.11
N VAL A 477 -7.34 -1.11 -36.77
CA VAL A 477 -7.96 -2.18 -36.01
C VAL A 477 -9.44 -1.84 -35.77
N LYS A 478 -10.27 -2.14 -36.78
CA LYS A 478 -11.69 -1.77 -36.86
C LYS A 478 -12.53 -2.13 -35.63
N LYS A 479 -12.16 -3.17 -34.88
CA LYS A 479 -12.86 -3.58 -33.64
C LYS A 479 -12.62 -2.62 -32.46
N GLN A 480 -11.49 -1.92 -32.45
CA GLN A 480 -11.12 -1.00 -31.36
C GLN A 480 -11.31 0.48 -31.73
N SER A 481 -11.48 0.80 -33.01
CA SER A 481 -11.87 2.14 -33.46
C SER A 481 -13.35 2.44 -33.18
N LEU A 482 -13.63 3.67 -32.75
CA LEU A 482 -14.93 4.06 -32.17
C LEU A 482 -16.02 4.32 -33.22
N THR A 483 -15.79 5.23 -34.16
CA THR A 483 -16.77 5.72 -35.15
C THR A 483 -16.67 4.97 -36.49
N PRO A 484 -17.73 4.93 -37.32
CA PRO A 484 -17.64 4.35 -38.67
C PRO A 484 -16.53 4.98 -39.51
N ALA A 485 -16.38 6.31 -39.45
CA ALA A 485 -15.30 7.01 -40.15
C ALA A 485 -13.90 6.58 -39.67
N SER A 486 -13.70 6.41 -38.36
CA SER A 486 -12.43 5.93 -37.77
C SER A 486 -12.08 4.48 -38.11
N LYS A 487 -13.00 3.73 -38.75
CA LYS A 487 -12.76 2.36 -39.24
C LYS A 487 -12.31 2.34 -40.70
N GLU A 488 -12.45 3.46 -41.42
CA GLU A 488 -12.07 3.61 -42.83
C GLU A 488 -10.85 4.51 -43.00
N ARG A 489 -10.75 5.56 -42.18
CA ARG A 489 -9.66 6.54 -42.21
C ARG A 489 -9.15 6.88 -40.81
N VAL A 490 -7.91 7.35 -40.73
CA VAL A 490 -7.29 7.74 -39.47
C VAL A 490 -7.91 9.03 -38.95
N ARG A 491 -8.44 8.94 -37.74
CA ARG A 491 -9.02 10.03 -36.95
C ARG A 491 -8.39 10.11 -35.57
N THR A 492 -8.12 11.32 -35.13
CA THR A 492 -7.52 11.66 -33.83
C THR A 492 -8.35 11.06 -32.68
N ILE A 493 -7.69 10.45 -31.69
CA ILE A 493 -8.25 9.77 -30.50
C ILE A 493 -9.07 8.49 -30.82
N GLU A 494 -9.94 8.56 -31.83
CA GLU A 494 -10.95 7.56 -32.17
C GLU A 494 -10.39 6.31 -32.85
N THR A 495 -9.30 6.45 -33.61
CA THR A 495 -8.73 5.35 -34.41
C THR A 495 -7.62 4.66 -33.63
N LYS A 496 -7.73 3.34 -33.47
CA LYS A 496 -6.62 2.51 -32.99
C LYS A 496 -6.05 1.75 -34.18
N PHE A 497 -4.76 1.93 -34.45
CA PHE A 497 -4.08 1.35 -35.61
C PHE A 497 -2.73 0.73 -35.23
N ARG A 498 -2.21 -0.07 -36.15
CA ARG A 498 -0.86 -0.64 -36.10
C ARG A 498 -0.02 -0.03 -37.21
N LEU A 499 1.28 0.09 -36.97
CA LEU A 499 2.25 0.51 -37.96
C LEU A 499 3.06 -0.70 -38.38
N VAL A 500 2.81 -1.21 -39.58
CA VAL A 500 3.47 -2.41 -40.11
C VAL A 500 4.63 -1.97 -41.00
N HIS A 501 5.85 -2.28 -40.60
CA HIS A 501 7.03 -2.00 -41.39
C HIS A 501 7.02 -2.84 -42.68
N ILE A 502 7.10 -2.20 -43.84
CA ILE A 502 6.89 -2.87 -45.14
C ILE A 502 7.98 -3.90 -45.44
N MET A 503 9.25 -3.55 -45.18
CA MET A 503 10.38 -4.37 -45.63
C MET A 503 10.54 -5.66 -44.84
N THR A 504 10.25 -5.63 -43.54
CA THR A 504 10.42 -6.79 -42.65
C THR A 504 9.09 -7.42 -42.22
N GLY A 505 7.96 -6.76 -42.47
CA GLY A 505 6.63 -7.20 -42.02
C GLY A 505 6.41 -7.17 -40.51
N CYS A 506 7.36 -6.67 -39.72
CA CYS A 506 7.20 -6.49 -38.28
C CYS A 506 6.27 -5.31 -37.98
N VAL A 507 5.74 -5.26 -36.77
CA VAL A 507 4.82 -4.21 -36.33
C VAL A 507 5.47 -3.38 -35.25
N LEU A 508 5.34 -2.05 -35.34
CA LEU A 508 5.82 -1.14 -34.31
C LEU A 508 5.21 -1.51 -32.95
N PHE A 509 6.08 -1.72 -31.97
CA PHE A 509 5.77 -2.38 -30.73
C PHE A 509 6.42 -1.65 -29.56
N SER A 510 5.73 -1.61 -28.42
CA SER A 510 6.33 -1.14 -27.17
C SER A 510 5.79 -1.92 -25.97
N HIS A 511 6.53 -1.84 -24.87
CA HIS A 511 6.27 -2.57 -23.66
C HIS A 511 6.84 -1.83 -22.44
N LYS A 512 6.72 -2.41 -21.25
CA LYS A 512 7.06 -1.72 -19.99
C LYS A 512 8.56 -1.65 -19.68
N VAL A 513 9.41 -2.19 -20.54
CA VAL A 513 10.86 -2.16 -20.33
C VAL A 513 11.37 -0.76 -20.60
N LYS A 514 12.14 -0.24 -19.65
CA LYS A 514 12.84 1.04 -19.77
C LYS A 514 14.25 0.80 -20.32
N LEU A 515 14.71 1.74 -21.13
CA LEU A 515 16.10 1.84 -21.51
C LEU A 515 16.94 2.34 -20.30
N PRO A 516 18.24 2.04 -20.23
CA PRO A 516 19.12 2.52 -19.17
C PRO A 516 19.36 4.05 -19.22
N ASP A 517 20.19 4.54 -18.30
CA ASP A 517 20.51 5.96 -18.10
C ASP A 517 20.93 6.71 -19.38
N TRP A 518 21.57 6.03 -20.33
CA TRP A 518 21.97 6.60 -21.62
C TRP A 518 20.79 7.04 -22.51
N ALA A 519 19.56 6.63 -22.17
CA ALA A 519 18.30 7.06 -22.78
C ALA A 519 17.31 7.60 -21.74
N SER A 520 17.82 8.16 -20.62
CA SER A 520 17.02 8.88 -19.63
C SER A 520 15.84 8.07 -19.06
N GLU A 521 16.02 6.75 -18.89
CA GLU A 521 14.99 5.83 -18.39
C GLU A 521 13.66 5.81 -19.17
N GLN A 522 13.69 6.22 -20.44
CA GLN A 522 12.52 6.19 -21.31
C GLN A 522 12.18 4.76 -21.73
N GLN A 523 10.94 4.52 -22.18
CA GLN A 523 10.51 3.16 -22.56
C GLN A 523 11.03 2.76 -23.95
N GLU A 524 11.31 1.46 -24.12
CA GLU A 524 11.85 0.92 -25.38
C GLU A 524 10.76 0.83 -26.48
N VAL A 525 11.14 1.18 -27.71
CA VAL A 525 10.35 0.98 -28.92
C VAL A 525 11.08 0.01 -29.84
N THR A 526 10.36 -1.00 -30.31
CA THR A 526 10.90 -2.03 -31.20
C THR A 526 9.93 -2.31 -32.33
N CYS A 527 10.33 -3.15 -33.28
CA CYS A 527 9.48 -3.66 -34.33
C CYS A 527 9.39 -5.18 -34.21
N ALA A 528 8.23 -5.68 -33.80
CA ALA A 528 8.03 -7.07 -33.41
C ALA A 528 7.36 -7.91 -34.51
N ARG A 529 7.93 -9.09 -34.80
CA ARG A 529 7.29 -10.15 -35.61
C ARG A 529 6.41 -10.99 -34.69
N GLY A 530 5.08 -10.91 -34.86
CA GLY A 530 4.14 -11.64 -34.01
C GLY A 530 3.90 -11.03 -32.61
N GLY A 531 4.13 -9.72 -32.46
CA GLY A 531 3.83 -9.01 -31.21
C GLY A 531 2.36 -9.11 -30.80
N THR A 532 2.10 -9.04 -29.50
CA THR A 532 0.73 -9.07 -28.97
C THR A 532 -0.08 -7.86 -29.47
N LEU A 533 -1.36 -8.07 -29.76
CA LEU A 533 -2.22 -7.00 -30.27
C LEU A 533 -2.19 -5.74 -29.37
N PRO A 534 -2.36 -5.82 -28.04
CA PRO A 534 -2.33 -4.64 -27.17
C PRO A 534 -1.03 -3.82 -27.24
N ASN A 535 0.12 -4.48 -27.35
CA ASN A 535 1.44 -3.83 -27.39
C ASN A 535 1.84 -3.32 -28.79
N SER A 536 0.99 -3.54 -29.79
CA SER A 536 1.20 -3.08 -31.17
C SER A 536 0.26 -1.94 -31.57
N LEU A 537 -0.56 -1.47 -30.63
CA LEU A 537 -1.62 -0.52 -30.89
C LEU A 537 -1.21 0.90 -30.53
N TRP A 538 -1.49 1.79 -31.48
CA TRP A 538 -1.19 3.20 -31.41
C TRP A 538 -2.41 4.03 -31.79
N TYR A 539 -2.41 5.28 -31.38
CA TYR A 539 -3.40 6.26 -31.83
C TYR A 539 -2.80 7.66 -31.88
N VAL A 540 -3.36 8.51 -32.72
CA VAL A 540 -2.99 9.92 -32.79
C VAL A 540 -3.71 10.66 -31.66
N GLU A 541 -2.97 11.33 -30.79
CA GLU A 541 -3.54 12.13 -29.70
C GLU A 541 -3.68 13.61 -30.07
N TYR A 542 -2.64 14.17 -30.67
CA TYR A 542 -2.61 15.55 -31.15
C TYR A 542 -2.48 15.56 -32.67
N ASN A 543 -3.17 16.49 -33.32
CA ASN A 543 -3.16 16.67 -34.77
C ASN A 543 -3.32 18.15 -35.11
N GLU A 544 -2.36 18.66 -35.88
CA GLU A 544 -2.37 20.01 -36.44
C GLU A 544 -2.06 19.95 -37.94
N HIS A 545 -2.87 20.62 -38.75
CA HIS A 545 -2.68 20.73 -40.19
C HIS A 545 -3.10 22.13 -40.65
N PRO A 546 -2.30 22.86 -41.46
CA PRO A 546 -2.59 24.25 -41.84
C PRO A 546 -3.95 24.46 -42.52
N GLN A 547 -4.44 23.45 -43.22
CA GLN A 547 -5.74 23.47 -43.93
C GLN A 547 -6.93 22.98 -43.09
N LEU A 548 -6.68 22.36 -41.93
CA LEU A 548 -7.72 21.87 -41.02
C LEU A 548 -7.90 22.85 -39.85
N VAL A 549 -7.94 24.15 -40.18
CA VAL A 549 -8.07 25.25 -39.21
C VAL A 549 -9.37 26.01 -39.48
N GLY A 550 -10.19 26.20 -38.46
CA GLY A 550 -11.44 26.99 -38.51
C GLY A 550 -12.61 26.35 -37.76
N ASP A 551 -13.72 27.10 -37.67
CA ASP A 551 -14.95 26.65 -36.96
C ASP A 551 -15.75 25.59 -37.73
N ASN A 552 -15.52 25.49 -39.04
CA ASN A 552 -16.18 24.50 -39.91
C ASN A 552 -15.51 23.11 -39.87
N VAL A 553 -14.41 22.96 -39.14
CA VAL A 553 -13.67 21.70 -39.03
C VAL A 553 -14.19 20.92 -37.84
N GLU A 554 -14.53 19.64 -38.05
CA GLU A 554 -14.90 18.75 -36.96
C GLU A 554 -13.70 18.58 -36.01
N LYS A 555 -13.91 18.93 -34.74
CA LYS A 555 -12.91 18.74 -33.69
C LYS A 555 -13.33 17.63 -32.76
N VAL A 556 -12.34 16.92 -32.23
CA VAL A 556 -12.52 15.83 -31.27
C VAL A 556 -11.68 16.08 -30.03
N ASN A 557 -12.17 15.54 -28.93
CA ASN A 557 -11.49 15.52 -27.66
C ASN A 557 -11.85 14.23 -26.93
N TYR A 558 -11.12 13.92 -25.86
CA TYR A 558 -11.45 12.80 -25.01
C TYR A 558 -12.84 12.97 -24.41
N ARG A 559 -13.61 11.89 -24.39
CA ARG A 559 -14.86 11.85 -23.64
C ARG A 559 -14.53 11.86 -22.16
N HIS A 560 -14.97 12.88 -21.43
CA HIS A 560 -14.78 12.92 -19.99
C HIS A 560 -15.50 11.74 -19.33
N PRO A 561 -14.76 10.84 -18.65
CA PRO A 561 -15.39 9.73 -17.95
C PRO A 561 -16.22 10.30 -16.80
N GLY A 562 -17.47 9.86 -16.71
CA GLY A 562 -18.29 10.09 -15.52
C GLY A 562 -17.71 9.37 -14.30
N PHE A 563 -18.33 9.56 -13.13
CA PHE A 563 -17.87 8.95 -11.88
C PHE A 563 -17.57 7.44 -12.00
N PHE A 564 -18.48 6.67 -12.61
CA PHE A 564 -18.30 5.22 -12.75
C PHE A 564 -17.11 4.82 -13.63
N GLY A 565 -16.81 5.61 -14.68
CA GLY A 565 -15.65 5.39 -15.53
C GLY A 565 -14.36 5.58 -14.72
N LYS A 566 -14.24 6.73 -14.05
CA LYS A 566 -13.09 7.04 -13.18
C LYS A 566 -12.95 6.05 -12.02
N PHE A 567 -14.06 5.68 -11.40
CA PHE A 567 -14.09 4.73 -10.29
C PHE A 567 -13.56 3.37 -10.72
N TRP A 568 -14.12 2.76 -11.77
CA TRP A 568 -13.74 1.41 -12.18
C TRP A 568 -12.33 1.34 -12.74
N GLU A 569 -11.91 2.38 -13.46
CA GLU A 569 -10.54 2.52 -13.91
C GLU A 569 -9.56 2.57 -12.73
N LEU A 570 -9.82 3.42 -11.73
CA LEU A 570 -8.98 3.50 -10.54
C LEU A 570 -8.96 2.16 -9.79
N GLN A 571 -10.10 1.48 -9.59
CA GLN A 571 -10.11 0.15 -8.93
C GLN A 571 -9.22 -0.87 -9.66
N LYS A 572 -9.24 -0.89 -11.00
CA LYS A 572 -8.38 -1.77 -11.80
C LYS A 572 -6.90 -1.44 -11.61
N VAL A 573 -6.56 -0.15 -11.61
CA VAL A 573 -5.19 0.30 -11.40
C VAL A 573 -4.72 -0.03 -9.98
N MET A 574 -5.56 0.20 -8.96
CA MET A 574 -5.29 -0.19 -7.58
C MET A 574 -5.02 -1.70 -7.48
N TRP A 575 -5.83 -2.53 -8.12
CA TRP A 575 -5.66 -3.99 -8.11
C TRP A 575 -4.35 -4.41 -8.77
N LYS A 576 -4.10 -3.91 -9.99
CA LYS A 576 -2.89 -4.23 -10.76
C LYS A 576 -1.62 -3.80 -10.03
N THR A 577 -1.65 -2.63 -9.38
CA THR A 577 -0.51 -2.13 -8.60
C THR A 577 -0.31 -2.97 -7.36
N ASN A 578 -1.37 -3.28 -6.62
CA ASN A 578 -1.29 -4.09 -5.41
C ASN A 578 -0.74 -5.50 -5.70
N ALA A 579 -1.17 -6.13 -6.80
CA ALA A 579 -0.63 -7.41 -7.27
C ALA A 579 0.82 -7.32 -7.77
N GLY A 580 1.26 -6.14 -8.23
CA GLY A 580 2.62 -5.90 -8.71
C GLY A 580 3.66 -5.58 -7.64
N LEU A 581 3.27 -5.41 -6.37
CA LEU A 581 4.18 -5.12 -5.24
C LEU A 581 4.90 -6.39 -4.75
N VAL A 582 5.75 -6.95 -5.60
CA VAL A 582 6.51 -8.20 -5.36
C VAL A 582 7.94 -7.98 -4.87
N GLU A 583 8.41 -6.73 -4.86
CA GLU A 583 9.76 -6.38 -4.38
C GLU A 583 9.91 -6.69 -2.88
N SER A 584 11.04 -7.28 -2.52
CA SER A 584 11.35 -7.63 -1.13
C SER A 584 11.85 -6.40 -0.35
N HIS A 585 11.39 -6.25 0.88
CA HIS A 585 11.87 -5.23 1.80
C HIS A 585 12.59 -5.89 2.98
N ALA A 586 13.67 -5.28 3.50
CA ALA A 586 14.50 -5.87 4.57
C ALA A 586 13.74 -6.21 5.87
N TRP A 587 12.62 -5.53 6.09
CA TRP A 587 11.72 -5.70 7.24
C TRP A 587 10.40 -6.40 6.90
N ASP A 588 10.32 -7.05 5.72
CA ASP A 588 9.15 -7.85 5.37
C ASP A 588 9.02 -9.08 6.30
N SER A 589 7.80 -9.59 6.42
CA SER A 589 7.52 -10.77 7.25
C SER A 589 6.36 -11.57 6.69
N ARG A 590 6.37 -12.87 6.95
CA ARG A 590 5.38 -13.82 6.40
C ARG A 590 4.40 -14.34 7.46
N PRO A 591 3.17 -14.74 7.05
CA PRO A 591 2.12 -15.16 7.98
C PRO A 591 2.50 -16.18 9.06
N PRO A 592 3.33 -17.22 8.80
CA PRO A 592 3.73 -18.17 9.83
C PRO A 592 4.49 -17.54 11.01
N SER A 593 5.17 -16.41 10.77
CA SER A 593 5.98 -15.72 11.76
C SER A 593 5.18 -14.84 12.73
N TRP A 594 3.95 -14.46 12.35
CA TRP A 594 3.17 -13.47 13.09
C TRP A 594 2.65 -14.01 14.42
N PRO A 595 1.94 -15.16 14.53
CA PRO A 595 1.38 -15.63 15.82
C PRO A 595 2.42 -15.98 16.88
N VAL A 596 3.66 -16.29 16.45
CA VAL A 596 4.78 -16.58 17.36
C VAL A 596 5.61 -15.35 17.69
N LEU A 597 5.33 -14.21 17.04
CA LEU A 597 6.08 -12.96 17.16
C LEU A 597 7.58 -13.17 16.91
N LYS A 598 7.92 -13.78 15.77
CA LYS A 598 9.31 -14.16 15.45
C LYS A 598 10.22 -12.93 15.25
N ARG A 599 9.70 -11.89 14.61
CA ARG A 599 10.39 -10.65 14.26
C ARG A 599 9.37 -9.51 14.14
N GLY A 600 9.78 -8.29 14.49
CA GLY A 600 9.01 -7.06 14.32
C GLY A 600 9.48 -6.23 13.13
N ILE A 601 9.20 -4.92 13.17
CA ILE A 601 9.54 -3.98 12.09
C ILE A 601 10.21 -2.75 12.70
N ASN A 602 11.36 -2.35 12.19
CA ASN A 602 11.98 -1.10 12.61
C ASN A 602 11.26 0.10 11.98
N PHE A 603 10.87 1.08 12.80
CA PHE A 603 10.10 2.24 12.37
C PHE A 603 10.93 3.52 12.34
N TRP A 604 11.86 3.68 13.27
CA TRP A 604 12.68 4.90 13.37
C TRP A 604 13.86 4.67 14.30
N GLY A 605 15.00 5.31 14.02
CA GLY A 605 16.15 5.37 14.92
C GLY A 605 16.90 6.68 14.76
N ARG A 606 17.05 7.45 15.84
CA ARG A 606 17.83 8.69 15.90
C ARG A 606 18.11 9.06 17.37
N ASP A 607 19.15 9.83 17.62
CA ASP A 607 19.47 10.41 18.94
C ASP A 607 19.50 9.36 20.07
N HIS A 608 20.09 8.20 19.78
CA HIS A 608 20.19 7.05 20.69
C HIS A 608 18.84 6.54 21.20
N ARG A 609 17.80 6.67 20.37
CA ARG A 609 16.43 6.18 20.61
C ARG A 609 15.96 5.44 19.36
N GLN A 610 15.06 4.49 19.53
CA GLN A 610 14.44 3.77 18.42
C GLN A 610 12.96 3.52 18.66
N ILE A 611 12.20 3.40 17.58
CA ILE A 611 10.83 2.92 17.57
C ILE A 611 10.82 1.63 16.76
N TYR A 612 10.35 0.56 17.38
CA TYR A 612 10.30 -0.76 16.78
C TYR A 612 8.92 -1.38 17.03
N LEU A 613 8.21 -1.71 15.95
CA LEU A 613 6.89 -2.32 16.01
C LEU A 613 7.01 -3.76 16.49
N MET A 614 6.61 -3.99 17.73
CA MET A 614 6.53 -5.30 18.34
C MET A 614 5.35 -5.38 19.29
N GLY A 615 4.62 -6.50 19.22
CA GLY A 615 3.53 -6.78 20.14
C GLY A 615 4.00 -7.20 21.53
N ASN A 616 3.11 -7.14 22.51
CA ASN A 616 3.28 -7.68 23.84
C ASN A 616 3.26 -9.23 23.74
N PRO A 617 4.38 -9.93 24.00
CA PRO A 617 4.46 -11.38 23.81
C PRO A 617 3.43 -12.16 24.61
N ILE A 618 3.04 -11.67 25.79
CA ILE A 618 2.04 -12.33 26.63
C ILE A 618 0.67 -12.30 25.99
N VAL A 619 0.24 -11.15 25.47
CA VAL A 619 -1.04 -11.01 24.75
C VAL A 619 -1.01 -11.86 23.48
N TRP A 620 0.10 -11.83 22.76
CA TRP A 620 0.25 -12.51 21.48
C TRP A 620 0.22 -14.03 21.60
N TRP A 621 1.01 -14.59 22.51
CA TRP A 621 1.08 -16.04 22.69
C TRP A 621 -0.15 -16.60 23.39
N SER A 622 -0.71 -15.88 24.38
CA SER A 622 -1.95 -16.31 25.02
C SER A 622 -3.15 -16.27 24.06
N SER A 623 -3.25 -15.26 23.20
CA SER A 623 -4.30 -15.21 22.18
C SER A 623 -4.15 -16.33 21.15
N THR A 624 -2.92 -16.61 20.70
CA THR A 624 -2.62 -17.73 19.80
C THR A 624 -2.94 -19.07 20.48
N LEU A 625 -2.58 -19.23 21.76
CA LEU A 625 -2.92 -20.43 22.54
C LEU A 625 -4.43 -20.62 22.66
N ALA A 626 -5.21 -19.54 22.86
CA ALA A 626 -6.66 -19.62 22.92
C ALA A 626 -7.27 -20.12 21.60
N ILE A 627 -6.72 -19.70 20.45
CA ILE A 627 -7.13 -20.23 19.13
C ILE A 627 -6.83 -21.73 19.04
N VAL A 628 -5.62 -22.16 19.43
CA VAL A 628 -5.24 -23.58 19.41
C VAL A 628 -6.16 -24.42 20.32
N VAL A 629 -6.44 -23.94 21.54
CA VAL A 629 -7.35 -24.58 22.48
C VAL A 629 -8.74 -24.74 21.88
N TYR A 630 -9.27 -23.71 21.23
CA TYR A 630 -10.57 -23.78 20.56
C TYR A 630 -10.58 -24.77 19.39
N VAL A 631 -9.53 -24.79 18.55
CA VAL A 631 -9.44 -25.73 17.42
C VAL A 631 -9.38 -27.18 17.92
N LEU A 632 -8.60 -27.46 18.96
CA LEU A 632 -8.57 -28.78 19.61
C LEU A 632 -9.92 -29.15 20.22
N PHE A 633 -10.54 -28.22 20.95
CA PHE A 633 -11.90 -28.38 21.47
C PHE A 633 -12.87 -28.73 20.35
N LYS A 634 -12.85 -27.99 19.23
CA LYS A 634 -13.76 -28.20 18.10
C LYS A 634 -13.54 -29.55 17.44
N GLY A 635 -12.30 -29.96 17.23
CA GLY A 635 -11.96 -31.29 16.70
C GLY A 635 -12.51 -32.41 17.59
N VAL A 636 -12.29 -32.33 18.91
CA VAL A 636 -12.81 -33.31 19.88
C VAL A 636 -14.34 -33.27 19.94
N ALA A 637 -14.95 -32.08 19.94
CA ALA A 637 -16.39 -31.89 19.94
C ALA A 637 -17.06 -32.53 18.72
N THR A 638 -16.50 -32.32 17.52
CA THR A 638 -16.98 -32.94 16.28
C THR A 638 -16.87 -34.47 16.32
N LEU A 639 -15.75 -35.01 16.81
CA LEU A 639 -15.59 -36.47 16.97
C LEU A 639 -16.60 -37.05 17.96
N ARG A 640 -16.82 -36.40 19.11
CA ARG A 640 -17.80 -36.83 20.12
C ARG A 640 -19.24 -36.69 19.63
N TRP A 641 -19.52 -35.66 18.83
CA TRP A 641 -20.81 -35.50 18.17
C TRP A 641 -21.07 -36.65 17.19
N GLN A 642 -20.09 -37.02 16.35
CA GLN A 642 -20.19 -38.19 15.46
C GLN A 642 -20.35 -39.50 16.25
N ARG A 643 -19.74 -39.61 17.43
CA ARG A 643 -19.92 -40.75 18.36
C ARG A 643 -21.20 -40.67 19.21
N SER A 644 -22.09 -39.71 18.94
CA SER A 644 -23.39 -39.57 19.61
C SER A 644 -23.30 -39.34 21.13
N CYS A 645 -22.25 -38.68 21.62
CA CYS A 645 -22.08 -38.33 23.04
C CYS A 645 -23.03 -37.23 23.56
N ASN A 646 -23.84 -36.62 22.67
CA ASN A 646 -24.88 -35.62 22.98
C ASN A 646 -24.40 -34.38 23.77
N ASP A 647 -23.15 -33.95 23.57
CA ASP A 647 -22.57 -32.79 24.30
C ASP A 647 -23.30 -31.47 24.02
N TYR A 648 -23.81 -31.28 22.80
CA TYR A 648 -24.56 -30.10 22.37
C TYR A 648 -25.95 -29.96 23.00
N SER A 649 -26.40 -30.94 23.78
CA SER A 649 -27.58 -30.77 24.65
C SER A 649 -27.30 -29.84 25.83
N ASN A 650 -26.02 -29.67 26.21
CA ASN A 650 -25.62 -28.72 27.24
C ASN A 650 -25.51 -27.32 26.64
N VAL A 651 -26.31 -26.39 27.18
CA VAL A 651 -26.37 -24.99 26.73
C VAL A 651 -25.01 -24.30 26.86
N THR A 652 -24.26 -24.53 27.94
CA THR A 652 -22.93 -23.92 28.14
C THR A 652 -21.94 -24.41 27.08
N PHE A 653 -21.98 -25.69 26.71
CA PHE A 653 -21.14 -26.26 25.66
C PHE A 653 -21.47 -25.65 24.29
N LYS A 654 -22.76 -25.57 23.95
CA LYS A 654 -23.27 -24.95 22.72
C LYS A 654 -22.89 -23.46 22.63
N ARG A 655 -23.02 -22.72 23.74
CA ARG A 655 -22.65 -21.29 23.83
C ARG A 655 -21.16 -21.07 23.69
N PHE A 656 -20.33 -21.90 24.33
CA PHE A 656 -18.87 -21.84 24.16
C PHE A 656 -18.48 -22.00 22.70
N ASP A 657 -19.00 -23.03 22.02
CA ASP A 657 -18.69 -23.28 20.61
C ASP A 657 -19.10 -22.12 19.71
N TYR A 658 -20.29 -21.54 19.93
CA TYR A 658 -20.80 -20.42 19.15
C TYR A 658 -20.04 -19.11 19.43
N GLU A 659 -19.93 -18.68 20.70
CA GLU A 659 -19.33 -17.40 21.09
C GLU A 659 -17.82 -17.34 20.83
N VAL A 660 -17.09 -18.43 21.09
CA VAL A 660 -15.64 -18.49 20.80
C VAL A 660 -15.42 -18.73 19.31
N GLY A 661 -16.26 -19.56 18.67
CA GLY A 661 -16.17 -19.87 17.25
C GLY A 661 -16.37 -18.67 16.34
N THR A 662 -17.27 -17.74 16.69
CA THR A 662 -17.45 -16.49 15.93
C THR A 662 -16.18 -15.64 15.95
N ALA A 663 -15.51 -15.53 17.09
CA ALA A 663 -14.25 -14.80 17.22
C ALA A 663 -13.09 -15.52 16.50
N VAL A 664 -12.96 -16.85 16.64
CA VAL A 664 -11.94 -17.63 15.92
C VAL A 664 -12.14 -17.56 14.42
N LEU A 665 -13.39 -17.57 13.94
CA LEU A 665 -13.69 -17.38 12.52
C LEU A 665 -13.24 -15.99 12.04
N GLY A 666 -13.44 -14.96 12.87
CA GLY A 666 -12.93 -13.60 12.61
C GLY A 666 -11.40 -13.58 12.50
N TRP A 667 -10.70 -14.25 13.41
CA TRP A 667 -9.24 -14.44 13.34
C TRP A 667 -8.82 -15.15 12.05
N ALA A 668 -9.51 -16.25 11.69
CA ALA A 668 -9.20 -17.06 10.52
C ALA A 668 -9.31 -16.25 9.20
N PHE A 669 -10.39 -15.49 9.02
CA PHE A 669 -10.57 -14.63 7.84
C PHE A 669 -9.51 -13.52 7.75
N HIS A 670 -9.01 -13.02 8.88
CA HIS A 670 -7.96 -11.99 8.88
C HIS A 670 -6.54 -12.58 8.93
N TYR A 671 -6.37 -13.91 8.87
CA TYR A 671 -5.07 -14.56 8.93
C TYR A 671 -4.77 -15.40 7.68
N PHE A 672 -5.65 -16.34 7.32
CA PHE A 672 -5.38 -17.29 6.25
C PHE A 672 -5.27 -16.68 4.84
N PRO A 673 -6.05 -15.66 4.45
CA PRO A 673 -5.92 -15.08 3.11
C PRO A 673 -4.52 -14.53 2.81
N PHE A 674 -3.76 -14.13 3.82
CA PHE A 674 -2.39 -13.65 3.63
C PHE A 674 -1.41 -14.73 3.16
N TYR A 675 -1.74 -16.02 3.32
CA TYR A 675 -0.94 -17.12 2.74
C TYR A 675 -1.09 -17.21 1.22
N LEU A 676 -2.20 -16.72 0.67
CA LEU A 676 -2.49 -16.74 -0.77
C LEU A 676 -1.96 -15.50 -1.49
N MET A 677 -1.32 -14.58 -0.77
CA MET A 677 -0.86 -13.29 -1.29
C MET A 677 0.64 -13.32 -1.59
N GLU A 678 0.98 -13.32 -2.87
CA GLU A 678 2.37 -13.30 -3.38
C GLU A 678 2.98 -11.89 -3.43
N ARG A 679 2.61 -11.01 -2.51
CA ARG A 679 3.13 -9.63 -2.39
C ARG A 679 3.95 -9.43 -1.12
N GLN A 680 4.56 -8.26 -0.98
CA GLN A 680 5.19 -7.83 0.27
C GLN A 680 4.16 -7.71 1.42
N LEU A 681 4.53 -8.23 2.59
CA LEU A 681 3.69 -8.27 3.79
C LEU A 681 4.51 -7.94 5.04
N PHE A 682 3.81 -7.49 6.08
CA PHE A 682 4.40 -6.92 7.29
C PHE A 682 3.59 -7.34 8.52
N LEU A 683 4.22 -7.36 9.70
CA LEU A 683 3.59 -7.76 10.97
C LEU A 683 2.28 -6.99 11.27
N HIS A 684 2.19 -5.72 10.87
CA HIS A 684 1.00 -4.91 11.10
C HIS A 684 -0.27 -5.44 10.41
N HIS A 685 -0.13 -6.29 9.39
CA HIS A 685 -1.27 -6.96 8.74
C HIS A 685 -2.00 -7.94 9.68
N TYR A 686 -1.33 -8.43 10.74
CA TYR A 686 -1.91 -9.36 11.70
C TYR A 686 -2.79 -8.70 12.76
N PHE A 687 -2.76 -7.36 12.94
CA PHE A 687 -3.49 -6.71 14.03
C PHE A 687 -5.01 -6.95 14.03
N PRO A 688 -5.71 -6.94 12.88
CA PRO A 688 -7.13 -7.31 12.87
C PRO A 688 -7.36 -8.75 13.37
N ALA A 689 -6.50 -9.70 12.98
CA ALA A 689 -6.57 -11.06 13.49
C ALA A 689 -6.29 -11.11 15.01
N LEU A 690 -5.25 -10.40 15.48
CA LEU A 690 -4.94 -10.28 16.91
C LEU A 690 -6.14 -9.77 17.71
N TYR A 691 -6.88 -8.76 17.22
CA TYR A 691 -8.06 -8.24 17.92
C TYR A 691 -9.13 -9.33 18.14
N PHE A 692 -9.45 -10.10 17.11
CA PHE A 692 -10.33 -11.26 17.24
C PHE A 692 -9.73 -12.37 18.10
N GLY A 693 -8.41 -12.55 18.09
CA GLY A 693 -7.69 -13.45 18.99
C GLY A 693 -7.80 -13.05 20.47
N VAL A 694 -7.73 -11.76 20.78
CA VAL A 694 -7.94 -11.22 22.14
C VAL A 694 -9.40 -11.39 22.55
N MET A 695 -10.36 -11.18 21.65
CA MET A 695 -11.77 -11.50 21.90
C MET A 695 -11.94 -12.99 22.25
N ALA A 696 -11.35 -13.89 21.45
CA ALA A 696 -11.40 -15.33 21.70
C ALA A 696 -10.76 -15.71 23.04
N LEU A 697 -9.58 -15.15 23.36
CA LEU A 697 -8.90 -15.34 24.64
C LEU A 697 -9.77 -14.94 25.83
N CYS A 698 -10.40 -13.77 25.75
CA CYS A 698 -11.27 -13.27 26.82
C CYS A 698 -12.52 -14.15 26.99
N SER A 699 -13.14 -14.56 25.89
CA SER A 699 -14.27 -15.50 25.93
C SER A 699 -13.86 -16.84 26.54
N VAL A 700 -12.74 -17.44 26.10
CA VAL A 700 -12.20 -18.69 26.67
C VAL A 700 -11.93 -18.53 28.17
N PHE A 701 -11.35 -17.40 28.59
CA PHE A 701 -11.11 -17.08 29.99
C PHE A 701 -12.41 -16.98 30.81
N ASP A 702 -13.44 -16.31 30.28
CA ASP A 702 -14.76 -16.22 30.93
C ASP A 702 -15.36 -17.62 31.12
N PHE A 703 -15.36 -18.45 30.07
CA PHE A 703 -15.89 -19.80 30.19
C PHE A 703 -15.10 -20.65 31.18
N ALA A 704 -13.77 -20.60 31.15
CA ALA A 704 -12.92 -21.39 32.04
C ALA A 704 -13.08 -21.03 33.53
N THR A 705 -13.36 -19.76 33.83
CA THR A 705 -13.36 -19.25 35.22
C THR A 705 -14.76 -18.95 35.78
N ALA A 706 -15.75 -18.74 34.92
CA ALA A 706 -17.10 -18.32 35.31
C ALA A 706 -18.21 -19.31 34.93
N ARG A 707 -18.05 -20.11 33.87
CA ARG A 707 -19.16 -20.92 33.29
C ARG A 707 -18.90 -22.43 33.35
N VAL A 708 -17.65 -22.88 33.27
CA VAL A 708 -17.25 -24.31 33.30
C VAL A 708 -16.61 -24.63 34.65
N SER A 709 -17.04 -25.74 35.26
CA SER A 709 -16.46 -26.25 36.52
C SER A 709 -15.30 -27.19 36.22
N PHE A 710 -14.12 -26.66 35.90
CA PHE A 710 -12.91 -27.48 35.85
C PHE A 710 -12.28 -27.61 37.24
N ALA A 711 -11.95 -28.83 37.66
CA ALA A 711 -11.25 -29.14 38.93
C ALA A 711 -11.96 -28.75 40.25
N GLY A 712 -13.30 -28.75 40.31
CA GLY A 712 -14.04 -28.51 41.56
C GLY A 712 -14.05 -27.06 42.05
N ILE A 713 -13.43 -26.14 41.29
CA ILE A 713 -13.44 -24.70 41.55
C ILE A 713 -14.79 -24.15 41.06
N ARG A 714 -15.83 -24.32 41.87
CA ARG A 714 -17.17 -23.86 41.51
C ARG A 714 -17.27 -22.36 41.64
N ASN A 715 -17.41 -21.66 40.51
CA ASN A 715 -18.04 -20.34 40.40
C ASN A 715 -17.61 -19.31 41.46
N ASN A 716 -16.33 -19.35 41.89
CA ASN A 716 -15.86 -18.47 42.95
C ASN A 716 -15.46 -17.13 42.31
N PRO A 717 -16.24 -16.05 42.47
CA PRO A 717 -15.95 -14.77 41.83
C PRO A 717 -14.59 -14.21 42.25
N ILE A 718 -14.05 -14.64 43.40
CA ILE A 718 -12.73 -14.26 43.89
C ILE A 718 -11.62 -14.80 42.97
N ILE A 719 -11.72 -16.05 42.53
CA ILE A 719 -10.67 -16.68 41.70
C ILE A 719 -10.68 -16.08 40.29
N ASN A 720 -11.85 -15.86 39.69
CA ASN A 720 -11.98 -15.15 38.40
C ASN A 720 -11.37 -13.74 38.48
N ARG A 721 -11.69 -12.97 39.53
CA ARG A 721 -11.13 -11.63 39.73
C ARG A 721 -9.63 -11.65 39.98
N ALA A 722 -9.15 -12.53 40.86
CA ALA A 722 -7.73 -12.65 41.17
C ALA A 722 -6.90 -13.06 39.95
N SER A 723 -7.37 -14.05 39.18
CA SER A 723 -6.70 -14.48 37.95
C SER A 723 -6.71 -13.40 36.86
N ALA A 724 -7.82 -12.68 36.68
CA ALA A 724 -7.90 -11.58 35.73
C ALA A 724 -6.96 -10.43 36.12
N VAL A 725 -6.92 -10.04 37.40
CA VAL A 725 -6.01 -9.00 37.91
C VAL A 725 -4.55 -9.44 37.78
N ALA A 726 -4.22 -10.68 38.13
CA ALA A 726 -2.86 -11.20 38.00
C ALA A 726 -2.40 -11.21 36.54
N PHE A 727 -3.25 -11.67 35.61
CA PHE A 727 -2.94 -11.71 34.19
C PHE A 727 -2.78 -10.31 33.59
N LEU A 728 -3.65 -9.37 33.99
CA LEU A 728 -3.54 -7.97 33.58
C LEU A 728 -2.28 -7.31 34.15
N ALA A 729 -1.97 -7.52 35.43
CA ALA A 729 -0.75 -6.99 36.06
C ALA A 729 0.52 -7.51 35.39
N PHE A 730 0.54 -8.79 35.03
CA PHE A 730 1.65 -9.37 34.27
C PHE A 730 1.77 -8.76 32.86
N THR A 731 0.63 -8.54 32.18
CA THR A 731 0.60 -7.87 30.88
C THR A 731 1.13 -6.44 30.97
N ILE A 732 0.75 -5.69 32.01
CA ILE A 732 1.24 -4.33 32.28
C ILE A 732 2.74 -4.33 32.54
N ALA A 733 3.26 -5.27 33.33
CA ALA A 733 4.69 -5.38 33.61
C ALA A 733 5.49 -5.59 32.31
N VAL A 734 5.04 -6.50 31.44
CA VAL A 734 5.67 -6.74 30.13
C VAL A 734 5.53 -5.53 29.22
N PHE A 735 4.37 -4.87 29.21
CA PHE A 735 4.17 -3.64 28.46
C PHE A 735 5.18 -2.57 28.85
N MET A 736 5.42 -2.36 30.15
CA MET A 736 6.38 -1.38 30.66
C MET A 736 7.81 -1.71 30.20
N LEU A 737 8.20 -2.99 30.21
CA LEU A 737 9.53 -3.43 29.74
C LEU A 737 9.77 -3.12 28.26
N PHE A 738 8.76 -3.27 27.40
CA PHE A 738 8.86 -2.99 25.97
C PHE A 738 8.37 -1.58 25.59
N SER A 739 7.90 -0.78 26.55
CA SER A 739 7.42 0.58 26.30
C SER A 739 8.46 1.52 25.68
N PRO A 740 9.78 1.39 25.94
CA PRO A 740 10.78 2.24 25.27
C PRO A 740 10.76 2.09 23.74
N LEU A 741 10.51 0.88 23.22
CA LEU A 741 10.41 0.63 21.78
C LEU A 741 9.13 1.21 21.14
N ALA A 742 8.06 1.35 21.92
CA ALA A 742 6.80 1.91 21.42
C ALA A 742 6.80 3.45 21.46
N TYR A 743 7.28 4.05 22.56
CA TYR A 743 7.31 5.51 22.74
C TYR A 743 8.56 6.18 22.17
N GLY A 744 9.60 5.41 21.84
CA GLY A 744 10.93 5.94 21.55
C GLY A 744 11.57 6.58 22.78
N ASN A 745 11.36 6.03 23.97
CA ASN A 745 11.94 6.57 25.20
C ASN A 745 13.43 6.21 25.34
N PRO A 746 14.20 6.97 26.15
CA PRO A 746 15.52 6.54 26.59
C PRO A 746 15.48 5.14 27.19
N TRP A 747 16.50 4.35 26.87
CA TRP A 747 16.70 3.01 27.40
C TRP A 747 18.20 2.76 27.56
N THR A 748 18.59 1.74 28.31
CA THR A 748 20.01 1.36 28.40
C THR A 748 20.31 0.12 27.57
N LYS A 749 21.52 0.03 27.04
CA LYS A 749 22.00 -1.15 26.31
C LYS A 749 21.85 -2.44 27.14
N ALA A 750 22.17 -2.39 28.42
CA ALA A 750 22.04 -3.55 29.32
C ALA A 750 20.59 -3.99 29.52
N GLU A 751 19.66 -3.05 29.73
CA GLU A 751 18.23 -3.38 29.89
C GLU A 751 17.59 -3.87 28.60
N CYS A 752 17.98 -3.31 27.45
CA CYS A 752 17.56 -3.77 26.13
C CYS A 752 17.98 -5.23 25.88
N ASN A 753 19.25 -5.54 26.12
CA ASN A 753 19.76 -6.90 25.95
C ASN A 753 19.08 -7.89 26.91
N ARG A 754 18.73 -7.47 28.14
CA ARG A 754 18.05 -8.33 29.11
C ARG A 754 16.66 -8.79 28.65
N VAL A 755 15.92 -7.95 27.92
CA VAL A 755 14.56 -8.31 27.45
C VAL A 755 14.54 -8.91 26.05
N LYS A 756 15.69 -8.96 25.37
CA LYS A 756 15.86 -9.59 24.07
C LYS A 756 15.94 -11.11 24.22
N LEU A 757 14.77 -11.75 24.38
CA LEU A 757 14.65 -13.16 24.73
C LEU A 757 15.05 -14.13 23.60
N PHE A 758 14.89 -13.71 22.34
CA PHE A 758 15.19 -14.55 21.16
C PHE A 758 16.18 -13.85 20.24
N SER A 759 17.06 -14.63 19.61
CA SER A 759 17.99 -14.14 18.60
C SER A 759 17.32 -13.62 17.34
N SER A 760 16.08 -14.07 17.07
CA SER A 760 15.28 -13.61 15.93
C SER A 760 14.68 -12.21 16.12
N TRP A 761 14.61 -11.73 17.37
CA TRP A 761 14.25 -10.33 17.63
C TRP A 761 15.46 -9.49 17.33
N ASP A 762 15.33 -8.52 16.42
CA ASP A 762 16.47 -7.85 15.81
C ASP A 762 16.42 -6.33 16.00
N PHE A 763 15.69 -5.84 17.01
CA PHE A 763 15.87 -4.47 17.48
C PHE A 763 17.31 -4.29 18.00
N ASP A 764 17.91 -3.16 17.63
CA ASP A 764 19.34 -2.90 17.86
C ASP A 764 19.57 -2.29 19.24
N CYS A 765 20.08 -3.09 20.17
CA CYS A 765 20.39 -2.60 21.51
C CYS A 765 21.65 -1.71 21.56
N ASN A 766 22.48 -1.69 20.51
CA ASN A 766 23.67 -0.84 20.48
C ASN A 766 23.35 0.63 20.20
N THR A 767 22.18 0.91 19.64
CA THR A 767 21.68 2.28 19.48
C THR A 767 21.52 3.02 20.82
N PHE A 768 21.32 2.31 21.93
CA PHE A 768 21.11 2.92 23.25
C PHE A 768 22.41 3.18 24.01
N TYR A 769 22.39 4.20 24.87
CA TYR A 769 23.49 4.50 25.78
C TYR A 769 23.66 3.43 26.88
N ASP A 770 24.83 3.40 27.51
CA ASP A 770 25.10 2.49 28.63
C ASP A 770 24.42 2.96 29.92
N ASN A 771 24.31 4.28 30.11
CA ASN A 771 23.74 4.88 31.32
C ASN A 771 22.72 5.99 30.99
N TYR A 772 21.70 6.14 31.85
CA TYR A 772 20.66 7.16 31.70
C TYR A 772 21.19 8.61 31.77
N SER A 773 22.30 8.87 32.48
CA SER A 773 22.88 10.21 32.61
C SER A 773 23.33 10.81 31.27
N GLN A 774 23.74 9.97 30.32
CA GLN A 774 24.20 10.38 28.99
C GLN A 774 23.07 11.03 28.15
N TYR A 775 21.81 10.67 28.42
CA TYR A 775 20.66 11.34 27.79
C TYR A 775 20.43 12.76 28.32
N THR A 776 20.81 13.05 29.57
CA THR A 776 20.67 14.38 30.18
C THR A 776 21.74 15.34 29.68
N GLU A 777 22.97 14.86 29.46
CA GLU A 777 24.06 15.66 28.87
C GLU A 777 23.74 16.10 27.44
N LEU A 778 23.08 15.24 26.65
CA LEU A 778 22.63 15.56 25.29
C LEU A 778 21.65 16.75 25.30
N LEU A 779 20.61 16.71 26.15
CA LEU A 779 19.65 17.81 26.33
C LEU A 779 20.32 19.13 26.74
N THR A 780 21.40 19.04 27.52
CA THR A 780 22.16 20.21 27.98
C THR A 780 23.01 20.81 26.87
N ARG A 781 23.61 19.98 26.00
CA ARG A 781 24.36 20.44 24.82
C ARG A 781 23.47 21.05 23.74
N THR A 782 22.30 20.47 23.46
CA THR A 782 21.35 21.05 22.47
C THR A 782 20.76 22.38 22.96
N SER A 783 20.56 22.54 24.27
CA SER A 783 20.09 23.81 24.86
C SER A 783 21.18 24.89 24.93
N ALA A 784 22.46 24.51 25.07
CA ALA A 784 23.58 25.45 25.10
C ALA A 784 23.92 26.04 23.72
N ALA A 785 23.61 25.32 22.64
CA ALA A 785 23.73 25.82 21.27
C ALA A 785 22.63 26.85 20.89
N ALA A 786 21.62 27.06 21.75
CA ALA A 786 20.46 27.92 21.50
C ALA A 786 20.38 29.15 22.44
N ALA A 787 21.49 29.61 23.03
CA ALA A 787 21.54 30.85 23.81
C ALA A 787 22.15 32.01 22.99
N PRO A 788 21.67 33.25 23.16
CA PRO A 788 21.92 34.34 22.21
C PRO A 788 23.34 34.93 22.37
N THR A 789 23.86 35.41 21.25
CA THR A 789 25.09 36.21 21.12
C THR A 789 25.19 37.26 22.24
N PRO A 790 26.29 37.32 23.00
CA PRO A 790 26.42 38.31 24.05
C PRO A 790 26.54 39.72 23.46
N ALA A 791 25.86 40.65 24.14
CA ALA A 791 25.84 42.06 23.84
C ALA A 791 27.25 42.68 23.78
N LYS A 792 27.40 43.62 22.84
CA LYS A 792 28.56 44.51 22.65
C LYS A 792 29.14 45.00 23.98
N SER A 793 30.43 44.72 24.22
CA SER A 793 31.25 45.53 25.13
C SER A 793 31.87 46.68 24.33
N GLU A 794 31.74 47.87 24.90
CA GLU A 794 32.19 49.16 24.39
C GLU A 794 33.69 49.20 24.02
N ALA A 795 33.99 49.88 22.92
CA ALA A 795 35.32 50.40 22.61
C ALA A 795 35.30 51.94 22.68
N PRO A 796 36.42 52.60 23.05
CA PRO A 796 36.43 53.96 23.55
C PRO A 796 36.32 55.03 22.45
N ALA A 797 35.80 56.18 22.86
CA ALA A 797 35.60 57.38 22.04
C ALA A 797 36.89 57.93 21.39
N ALA A 798 36.75 58.43 20.16
CA ALA A 798 37.64 59.40 19.52
C ALA A 798 36.80 60.45 18.75
N PRO A 799 37.31 61.68 18.56
CA PRO A 799 36.51 62.90 18.64
C PRO A 799 35.93 63.44 17.31
N ALA A 800 34.87 64.24 17.52
CA ALA A 800 34.22 65.27 16.71
C ALA A 800 34.82 65.72 15.36
N GLY A 801 33.93 65.91 14.37
CA GLY A 801 34.09 66.96 13.35
C GLY A 801 33.25 66.82 12.08
N GLY A 802 32.23 67.68 11.93
CA GLY A 802 31.72 68.23 10.65
C GLY A 802 30.68 67.40 9.88
N GLN A 803 29.38 67.70 9.94
CA GLN A 803 28.59 68.74 9.24
C GLN A 803 28.03 68.34 7.85
N VAL A 804 26.68 68.40 7.77
CA VAL A 804 25.81 68.77 6.61
C VAL A 804 25.62 67.67 5.54
N GLY A 805 24.44 67.35 5.00
CA GLY A 805 23.11 67.98 4.95
C GLY A 805 22.10 67.08 4.18
N GLN A 806 20.89 67.60 4.02
CA GLN A 806 19.61 66.98 3.60
C GLN A 806 19.51 66.43 2.15
N ILE A 807 18.70 65.36 1.97
CA ILE A 807 17.49 65.11 1.07
C ILE A 807 17.45 65.80 -0.33
N PRO A 808 16.79 65.34 -1.46
CA PRO A 808 15.93 64.16 -1.78
C PRO A 808 16.15 63.43 -3.15
N VAL A 809 15.37 62.35 -3.35
CA VAL A 809 14.62 61.86 -4.54
C VAL A 809 14.84 62.52 -5.93
N GLY A 810 15.06 61.69 -6.96
CA GLY A 810 14.94 62.04 -8.39
C GLY A 810 14.90 60.82 -9.32
N GLU A 811 14.12 60.91 -10.39
CA GLU A 811 13.61 59.88 -11.31
C GLU A 811 14.61 59.10 -12.18
N ALA A 812 14.12 57.99 -12.75
CA ALA A 812 14.77 57.06 -13.68
C ALA A 812 15.21 57.70 -15.03
N PRO A 813 16.18 57.06 -15.72
CA PRO A 813 15.87 56.57 -17.08
C PRO A 813 16.45 55.18 -17.41
N LYS A 814 15.94 54.65 -18.54
CA LYS A 814 16.11 53.31 -19.14
C LYS A 814 17.52 53.01 -19.71
N GLU A 815 17.70 51.69 -19.93
CA GLU A 815 18.52 50.98 -20.95
C GLU A 815 19.93 50.47 -20.60
N GLN A 816 20.04 49.12 -20.64
CA GLN A 816 21.17 48.17 -20.89
C GLN A 816 22.58 48.46 -20.32
N PRO A 817 23.28 47.42 -19.80
CA PRO A 817 24.29 46.77 -20.64
C PRO A 817 24.60 45.28 -20.34
N ALA A 818 25.39 44.71 -21.26
CA ALA A 818 26.01 43.40 -21.24
C ALA A 818 27.15 43.24 -20.20
N ALA A 819 27.38 41.96 -19.87
CA ALA A 819 28.55 41.27 -19.31
C ALA A 819 29.80 42.05 -18.84
N ALA A 820 30.25 41.74 -17.61
CA ALA A 820 31.65 41.45 -17.29
C ALA A 820 31.80 40.71 -15.94
N GLU A 821 32.80 39.84 -15.91
CA GLU A 821 33.25 38.82 -14.95
C GLU A 821 33.56 39.29 -13.51
N MET A 822 33.44 38.36 -12.54
CA MET A 822 34.20 38.40 -11.27
C MET A 822 34.64 37.01 -10.79
N SER A 823 35.95 36.79 -10.90
CA SER A 823 36.90 35.95 -10.12
C SER A 823 36.43 34.71 -9.34
N GLU A 824 36.89 33.53 -9.78
CA GLU A 824 36.95 32.29 -9.00
C GLU A 824 38.12 32.28 -8.00
N ALA A 825 37.88 31.70 -6.82
CA ALA A 825 38.88 31.24 -5.85
C ALA A 825 38.72 29.70 -5.67
N PRO A 826 39.76 28.97 -5.26
CA PRO A 826 40.22 27.77 -5.96
C PRO A 826 39.45 26.49 -5.58
N ALA A 827 38.93 25.79 -6.59
CA ALA A 827 38.42 24.43 -6.47
C ALA A 827 39.56 23.40 -6.42
N GLN A 828 39.43 22.35 -5.60
CA GLN A 828 40.35 21.21 -5.59
C GLN A 828 40.35 20.53 -6.96
N LYS A 829 41.49 20.55 -7.63
CA LYS A 829 41.67 20.06 -9.00
C LYS A 829 41.91 18.54 -8.98
N VAL A 830 40.98 17.75 -9.53
CA VAL A 830 41.23 16.32 -9.81
C VAL A 830 42.32 16.24 -10.88
N LEU A 831 43.50 15.73 -10.51
CA LEU A 831 44.69 15.76 -11.37
C LEU A 831 44.62 14.78 -12.54
N SER A 832 44.09 13.57 -12.31
CA SER A 832 43.86 12.56 -13.35
C SER A 832 42.89 11.47 -12.84
N ARG A 833 42.28 10.73 -13.77
CA ARG A 833 41.50 9.52 -13.49
C ARG A 833 42.09 8.40 -14.33
N GLU A 834 42.65 7.37 -13.67
CA GLU A 834 43.23 6.20 -14.33
C GLU A 834 42.39 4.96 -14.03
N GLU A 835 42.09 4.18 -15.07
CA GLU A 835 41.42 2.89 -14.96
C GLU A 835 42.44 1.79 -15.24
N ARG A 836 42.70 0.92 -14.26
CA ARG A 836 43.62 -0.21 -14.38
C ARG A 836 42.93 -1.51 -13.95
N VAL A 837 43.08 -2.55 -14.76
CA VAL A 837 42.63 -3.91 -14.42
C VAL A 837 43.79 -4.62 -13.73
N GLU A 838 43.56 -5.09 -12.50
CA GLU A 838 44.52 -5.90 -11.73
C GLU A 838 43.94 -7.30 -11.54
N TYR A 839 44.72 -8.33 -11.85
CA TYR A 839 44.34 -9.72 -11.58
C TYR A 839 44.86 -10.10 -10.19
N ARG A 840 43.98 -10.66 -9.36
CA ARG A 840 44.33 -11.11 -8.01
C ARG A 840 43.89 -12.55 -7.78
N ASP A 841 44.64 -13.28 -6.99
CA ASP A 841 44.25 -14.60 -6.52
C ASP A 841 43.17 -14.52 -5.41
N GLN A 842 42.69 -15.67 -4.96
CA GLN A 842 41.68 -15.79 -3.90
C GLN A 842 42.11 -15.22 -2.54
N ASP A 843 43.42 -15.05 -2.33
CA ASP A 843 44.01 -14.52 -1.10
C ASP A 843 44.35 -13.02 -1.23
N GLY A 844 44.07 -12.41 -2.38
CA GLY A 844 44.21 -10.98 -2.65
C GLY A 844 45.59 -10.56 -3.18
N ASN A 845 46.47 -11.50 -3.54
CA ASN A 845 47.79 -11.21 -4.10
C ASN A 845 47.68 -10.85 -5.58
N LEU A 846 48.45 -9.86 -6.03
CA LEU A 846 48.55 -9.46 -7.43
C LEU A 846 49.26 -10.53 -8.26
N LEU A 847 48.61 -10.97 -9.34
CA LEU A 847 49.17 -11.89 -10.33
C LEU A 847 49.86 -11.10 -11.45
N ASP A 848 51.03 -11.57 -11.88
CA ASP A 848 51.73 -11.02 -13.05
C ASP A 848 51.12 -11.53 -14.37
N GLU A 849 51.47 -10.88 -15.49
CA GLU A 849 50.90 -11.22 -16.80
C GLU A 849 51.23 -12.66 -17.24
N GLU A 850 52.36 -13.22 -16.82
CA GLU A 850 52.73 -14.61 -17.14
C GLU A 850 51.89 -15.61 -16.35
N GLN A 851 51.61 -15.34 -15.08
CA GLN A 851 50.74 -16.13 -14.21
C GLN A 851 49.29 -16.08 -14.68
N VAL A 852 48.78 -14.91 -15.06
CA VAL A 852 47.42 -14.77 -15.61
C VAL A 852 47.27 -15.60 -16.88
N LYS A 853 48.26 -15.56 -17.77
CA LYS A 853 48.27 -16.34 -19.01
C LYS A 853 48.39 -17.85 -18.76
N ALA A 854 49.09 -18.27 -17.70
CA ALA A 854 49.19 -19.68 -17.32
C ALA A 854 47.87 -20.25 -16.74
N LEU A 855 47.02 -19.38 -16.20
CA LEU A 855 45.73 -19.71 -15.58
C LEU A 855 44.54 -19.57 -16.54
N GLU A 856 44.76 -19.06 -17.75
CA GLU A 856 43.75 -18.91 -18.80
C GLU A 856 43.09 -20.27 -19.14
N GLY A 857 41.77 -20.38 -18.90
CA GLY A 857 40.99 -21.59 -19.12
C GLY A 857 41.03 -22.65 -18.00
N LYS A 858 41.76 -22.40 -16.90
CA LYS A 858 41.86 -23.33 -15.74
C LYS A 858 41.19 -22.82 -14.46
N VAL A 859 40.76 -21.56 -14.43
CA VAL A 859 40.13 -20.92 -13.27
C VAL A 859 38.88 -20.14 -13.66
N GLU A 860 37.98 -19.93 -12.71
CA GLU A 860 36.78 -19.09 -12.87
C GLU A 860 37.11 -17.64 -12.48
N PHE A 861 36.83 -16.69 -13.37
CA PHE A 861 37.10 -15.27 -13.13
C PHE A 861 35.89 -14.58 -12.50
N LYS A 862 36.11 -13.83 -11.41
CA LYS A 862 35.12 -12.91 -10.82
C LYS A 862 35.67 -11.48 -10.83
N THR A 863 34.99 -10.59 -11.53
CA THR A 863 35.38 -9.17 -11.62
C THR A 863 34.76 -8.37 -10.48
N LYS A 864 35.58 -7.62 -9.73
CA LYS A 864 35.14 -6.69 -8.69
C LYS A 864 35.62 -5.29 -9.04
N TYR A 865 34.70 -4.32 -9.07
CA TYR A 865 35.04 -2.91 -9.29
C TYR A 865 35.31 -2.24 -7.93
N GLU A 866 36.47 -1.60 -7.78
CA GLU A 866 36.86 -0.92 -6.55
C GLU A 866 37.43 0.47 -6.89
N THR A 867 36.79 1.52 -6.38
CA THR A 867 37.21 2.91 -6.60
C THR A 867 38.07 3.35 -5.42
N ARG A 868 39.34 3.68 -5.65
CA ARG A 868 40.26 4.17 -4.61
C ARG A 868 40.70 5.60 -4.88
N THR A 869 40.44 6.50 -3.95
CA THR A 869 40.92 7.89 -3.99
C THR A 869 42.35 7.95 -3.43
N ARG A 870 43.31 8.42 -4.23
CA ARG A 870 44.71 8.60 -3.83
C ARG A 870 44.99 10.10 -3.67
N VAL A 871 45.56 10.49 -2.54
CA VAL A 871 45.96 11.88 -2.29
C VAL A 871 47.45 11.99 -2.59
N VAL A 872 47.81 12.82 -3.55
CA VAL A 872 49.20 13.09 -3.94
C VAL A 872 49.64 14.45 -3.42
N ASP A 873 50.89 14.56 -2.99
CA ASP A 873 51.51 15.83 -2.62
C ASP A 873 51.80 16.71 -3.85
N ALA A 874 52.26 17.95 -3.63
CA ALA A 874 52.61 18.88 -4.70
C ALA A 874 53.78 18.41 -5.59
N SER A 875 54.48 17.33 -5.22
CA SER A 875 55.56 16.71 -5.98
C SER A 875 55.11 15.46 -6.75
N GLY A 876 53.82 15.09 -6.67
CA GLY A 876 53.23 13.93 -7.33
C GLY A 876 53.42 12.61 -6.59
N ASN A 877 53.89 12.62 -5.35
CA ASN A 877 54.07 11.39 -4.55
C ASN A 877 52.82 11.11 -3.72
N GLU A 878 52.42 9.84 -3.63
CA GLU A 878 51.26 9.41 -2.84
C GLU A 878 51.50 9.59 -1.33
N VAL A 879 50.60 10.31 -0.66
CA VAL A 879 50.64 10.51 0.79
C VAL A 879 49.92 9.36 1.48
N GLN A 880 50.63 8.59 2.31
CA GLN A 880 50.03 7.51 3.09
C GLN A 880 49.15 8.05 4.23
N MET A 881 48.01 7.38 4.48
CA MET A 881 47.08 7.72 5.57
C MET A 881 47.78 7.59 6.94
N PRO A 882 47.72 8.59 7.83
CA PRO A 882 48.19 8.44 9.21
C PRO A 882 47.32 7.44 9.99
N GLU A 883 47.91 6.70 10.94
CA GLU A 883 47.17 5.83 11.88
C GLU A 883 46.25 6.69 12.75
N GLY A 884 44.99 6.83 12.33
CA GLY A 884 43.98 7.69 12.97
C GLY A 884 43.00 8.37 12.01
N GLY A 885 43.24 8.33 10.69
CA GLY A 885 42.40 9.00 9.70
C GLY A 885 42.58 10.52 9.67
N TRP A 886 42.03 11.19 8.64
CA TRP A 886 42.12 12.65 8.52
C TRP A 886 41.12 13.34 9.47
N PRO A 887 41.51 14.40 10.20
CA PRO A 887 40.59 15.14 11.06
C PRO A 887 39.43 15.74 10.26
N GLN A 888 38.20 15.46 10.69
CA GLN A 888 36.97 15.81 9.99
C GLN A 888 36.41 17.16 10.47
N GLU A 889 37.17 18.24 10.35
CA GLU A 889 36.66 19.61 10.57
C GLU A 889 37.33 20.57 9.58
N LEU A 890 36.72 20.75 8.40
CA LEU A 890 36.89 21.91 7.52
C LEU A 890 35.84 21.84 6.39
N GLY A 891 34.83 22.70 6.46
CA GLY A 891 33.93 23.00 5.32
C GLY A 891 32.47 22.55 5.47
N GLN A 892 31.74 23.06 6.46
CA GLN A 892 30.28 23.19 6.37
C GLN A 892 29.97 24.66 6.08
N ASP A 893 29.69 24.95 4.80
CA ASP A 893 28.67 25.92 4.36
C ASP A 893 28.78 26.08 2.83
N GLN A 894 27.87 25.41 2.11
CA GLN A 894 27.38 25.61 0.72
C GLN A 894 27.33 24.30 -0.10
N GLY A 895 26.14 23.97 -0.62
CA GLY A 895 25.96 23.24 -1.87
C GLY A 895 25.64 21.75 -1.80
N ASP A 896 24.54 21.40 -2.50
CA ASP A 896 24.36 20.23 -3.36
C ASP A 896 24.36 18.80 -2.81
N SER A 897 23.20 18.20 -3.05
CA SER A 897 22.88 16.78 -2.99
C SER A 897 23.83 15.93 -3.85
N VAL A 898 24.70 15.20 -3.19
CA VAL A 898 25.30 13.96 -3.70
C VAL A 898 24.89 12.84 -2.75
N ALA A 899 24.29 11.80 -3.31
CA ALA A 899 23.63 10.71 -2.60
C ALA A 899 24.55 10.00 -1.56
N PRO A 900 24.01 9.52 -0.43
CA PRO A 900 24.76 8.68 0.50
C PRO A 900 25.04 7.29 -0.10
N PRO A 901 26.16 6.64 0.25
CA PRO A 901 26.53 5.33 -0.26
C PRO A 901 25.67 4.20 0.32
N HIS A 902 25.40 3.21 -0.52
CA HIS A 902 24.62 1.99 -0.27
C HIS A 902 25.28 1.10 0.81
N PRO A 903 24.54 0.58 1.81
CA PRO A 903 25.11 -0.28 2.84
C PRO A 903 24.97 -1.75 2.43
N ASP A 904 25.90 -2.24 1.63
CA ASP A 904 26.25 -3.67 1.63
C ASP A 904 27.77 -3.75 1.81
N VAL A 905 28.21 -4.24 2.98
CA VAL A 905 29.50 -4.89 3.30
C VAL A 905 29.90 -4.63 4.77
N GLN A 906 30.22 -5.75 5.46
CA GLN A 906 30.75 -5.96 6.82
C GLN A 906 29.70 -6.08 7.96
N GLY A 907 29.64 -7.16 8.73
CA GLY A 907 30.53 -8.31 8.86
C GLY A 907 29.83 -9.54 9.43
N VAL A 908 30.25 -10.71 8.95
CA VAL A 908 29.96 -12.00 9.57
C VAL A 908 30.93 -12.16 10.72
N ASP A 909 30.42 -12.14 11.95
CA ASP A 909 31.24 -12.46 13.12
C ASP A 909 31.48 -13.95 13.22
N GLN A 910 32.74 -14.26 13.55
CA GLN A 910 33.36 -15.56 13.62
C GLN A 910 33.00 -16.30 14.91
N GLU A 911 32.25 -17.40 14.83
CA GLU A 911 32.39 -18.52 15.78
C GLU A 911 32.06 -19.85 15.11
N THR A 912 33.04 -20.43 14.39
CA THR A 912 33.32 -21.87 14.53
C THR A 912 34.77 -22.12 14.12
N LYS A 913 35.67 -22.00 15.11
CA LYS A 913 37.06 -22.44 14.98
C LYS A 913 37.10 -23.93 14.68
N SER A 914 37.83 -24.23 13.61
CA SER A 914 38.57 -25.45 13.30
C SER A 914 38.85 -26.38 14.49
N LYS A 915 38.44 -27.65 14.37
CA LYS A 915 39.22 -28.79 14.88
C LYS A 915 39.89 -29.45 13.68
N SER A 916 41.21 -29.43 13.68
CA SER A 916 42.09 -30.00 12.67
C SER A 916 42.45 -31.47 12.99
N THR A 917 42.52 -32.28 11.93
CA THR A 917 43.39 -33.45 11.64
C THR A 917 43.47 -34.65 12.60
N GLU A 918 43.12 -35.86 12.11
CA GLU A 918 44.07 -36.94 11.72
C GLU A 918 43.39 -38.24 11.19
N LYS A 919 43.92 -38.74 10.06
CA LYS A 919 44.08 -40.13 9.49
C LYS A 919 43.03 -41.26 9.66
N ALA A 920 42.64 -41.86 8.51
CA ALA A 920 42.62 -43.32 8.15
C ALA A 920 41.72 -43.54 6.90
N GLU A 921 42.27 -43.87 5.72
CA GLU A 921 42.31 -45.21 5.06
C GLU A 921 40.97 -45.80 4.55
N ASP A 922 40.97 -46.08 3.24
CA ASP A 922 40.19 -47.03 2.41
C ASP A 922 38.69 -47.28 2.66
N SER A 923 37.86 -46.94 1.67
CA SER A 923 36.92 -47.91 1.05
C SER A 923 36.16 -47.31 -0.16
N VAL A 924 36.17 -48.08 -1.25
CA VAL A 924 35.43 -47.87 -2.49
C VAL A 924 33.95 -48.20 -2.30
N VAL A 925 33.03 -47.31 -2.72
CA VAL A 925 31.58 -47.58 -2.91
C VAL A 925 31.07 -46.80 -4.15
N PRO A 926 30.16 -47.35 -4.99
CA PRO A 926 29.97 -47.03 -6.42
C PRO A 926 29.12 -45.78 -6.73
N PRO A 927 29.01 -45.36 -8.02
CA PRO A 927 28.26 -44.16 -8.37
C PRO A 927 26.75 -44.34 -8.15
N ALA A 928 26.13 -43.34 -7.53
CA ALA A 928 24.69 -43.28 -7.34
C ALA A 928 23.98 -43.04 -8.68
N ALA A 929 22.94 -43.84 -8.92
CA ALA A 929 22.13 -43.89 -10.12
C ALA A 929 21.39 -42.57 -10.43
N GLU A 930 21.32 -42.26 -11.73
CA GLU A 930 20.52 -41.17 -12.27
C GLU A 930 19.03 -41.34 -11.91
N SER A 931 18.43 -40.28 -11.37
CA SER A 931 17.01 -40.26 -11.09
C SER A 931 16.19 -40.19 -12.40
N VAL A 932 15.50 -41.28 -12.73
CA VAL A 932 14.60 -41.44 -13.88
C VAL A 932 13.37 -40.48 -13.84
N LYS A 933 13.23 -39.68 -12.77
CA LYS A 933 12.18 -38.65 -12.67
C LYS A 933 12.55 -37.32 -13.34
N GLY A 934 13.82 -36.92 -13.34
CA GLY A 934 14.26 -35.67 -13.99
C GLY A 934 14.24 -35.72 -15.52
N ALA A 935 14.49 -36.90 -16.10
CA ALA A 935 14.49 -37.07 -17.56
C ALA A 935 13.09 -37.01 -18.19
N LYS A 936 12.04 -37.48 -17.48
CA LYS A 936 10.65 -37.41 -17.98
C LYS A 936 10.04 -36.01 -17.92
N GLU A 937 10.47 -35.18 -16.97
CA GLU A 937 10.04 -33.77 -16.89
C GLU A 937 10.75 -32.89 -17.94
N ALA A 938 11.96 -33.25 -18.36
CA ALA A 938 12.68 -32.58 -19.44
C ALA A 938 12.12 -32.91 -20.84
N GLU A 939 11.56 -34.11 -21.03
CA GLU A 939 10.91 -34.51 -22.29
C GLU A 939 9.53 -33.86 -22.49
N GLN A 940 8.81 -33.55 -21.39
CA GLN A 940 7.52 -32.87 -21.44
C GLN A 940 7.61 -31.35 -21.72
N LYS A 941 8.82 -30.76 -21.63
CA LYS A 941 9.06 -29.31 -21.86
C LYS A 941 9.68 -28.99 -23.22
N LYS A 942 9.89 -29.96 -24.11
CA LYS A 942 10.30 -29.68 -25.50
C LYS A 942 9.09 -29.29 -26.36
N ALA A 943 9.16 -28.14 -27.00
CA ALA A 943 8.18 -27.68 -27.97
C ALA A 943 8.05 -28.68 -29.14
N LYS A 944 6.83 -29.10 -29.46
CA LYS A 944 6.53 -29.94 -30.63
C LYS A 944 6.27 -29.06 -31.87
N PRO A 945 6.67 -29.48 -33.08
CA PRO A 945 6.41 -28.73 -34.32
C PRO A 945 4.92 -28.60 -34.63
N ALA A 946 4.57 -27.48 -35.26
CA ALA A 946 3.21 -27.15 -35.69
C ALA A 946 2.76 -28.01 -36.90
N SER A 947 2.33 -29.25 -36.65
CA SER A 947 1.54 -30.00 -37.65
C SER A 947 0.51 -30.99 -37.08
N GLU A 948 0.28 -31.05 -35.77
CA GLU A 948 -0.65 -32.03 -35.17
C GLU A 948 -1.56 -31.44 -34.05
N GLY A 949 -2.12 -30.24 -34.24
CA GLY A 949 -3.02 -29.61 -33.25
C GLY A 949 -4.45 -29.31 -33.75
N GLY A 950 -4.83 -29.82 -34.92
CA GLY A 950 -6.13 -29.58 -35.52
C GLY A 950 -7.12 -30.70 -35.21
N LYS A 951 -7.58 -30.81 -33.95
CA LYS A 951 -8.80 -31.49 -33.46
C LYS A 951 -8.64 -31.73 -31.97
N GLU A 952 -9.39 -30.97 -31.16
CA GLU A 952 -9.65 -31.12 -29.70
C GLU A 952 -9.35 -29.83 -28.92
N ALA A 953 -10.28 -28.87 -28.97
CA ALA A 953 -10.66 -28.00 -27.86
C ALA A 953 -11.73 -26.98 -28.30
N THR A 954 -12.82 -27.48 -28.89
CA THR A 954 -14.12 -26.80 -28.91
C THR A 954 -15.01 -27.53 -27.92
N ALA A 955 -14.82 -27.26 -26.63
CA ALA A 955 -15.78 -27.57 -25.57
C ALA A 955 -15.28 -26.94 -24.27
N GLN A 956 -16.20 -26.28 -23.55
CA GLN A 956 -16.06 -25.76 -22.18
C GLN A 956 -15.45 -24.36 -22.01
N GLU A 957 -16.10 -23.38 -22.63
CA GLU A 957 -16.39 -22.09 -21.97
C GLU A 957 -17.88 -22.12 -21.57
N GLU A 958 -18.17 -22.42 -20.31
CA GLU A 958 -19.40 -22.03 -19.58
C GLU A 958 -19.19 -22.36 -18.10
N LEU A 959 -18.71 -21.37 -17.33
CA LEU A 959 -19.09 -21.03 -15.95
C LEU A 959 -18.24 -19.87 -15.40
#